data_AF-A0A841I3N9-F1
#
_entry.id   AF-A0A841I3N9-F1
#
_cell.length_a   1.000
_cell.length_b   1.000
_cell.length_c   1.000
_cell.angle_alpha   90.00
_cell.angle_beta   90.00
_cell.angle_gamma   90.00
#
_symmetry.space_group_name_H-M   'P 1'
#
loop_
_entity.id
_entity.type
_entity.pdbx_description
1 polymer ?
#
loop_
_entity_poly.entity_id
_entity_poly.type
_entity_poly.pdbx_seq_one_letter_code
_entity_poly.pdbx_strand_id
1 'polypeptide(L)'
;MRVRFLGVSGALLTLLLAACGQPPLNAGTDPTPRSTYPLAEGGKYLEGQIVVGLEEGTSAQQIASALGGTVIKEIGHLRAAVIALPRRGTVQKAVKSLTRVEGVRYAEPNYFLPKPKVQYSGLEANSPQEPTLGARAVNLNDPQIGKQWFLDNMGVKNAWSTATGKGIRIGISDEDIDRTHPDLAANMVYPGYDAPKDQLITPDTPYDGIGDHGTPVAGTAAAVGNNGIGGAGVAYEAGIVPLTITHDPAGATVVDSVLTWLFAVNGPDGIAPGATGDTDTPAGRKGYVDVINYSFGGENYSQLQKEGIDYVLGRGVVFVTSAGNTPTNAPASPAWVPGVINVAATTPRNERTGFSNRGNHLTVGAPGENIWVTARRTGAAAERNEPTYQYINGTSFSSPATAGTVALILQAAAEKNPDGSIRAINLTPAQVRHILEGTAHNPSGTFSQDYGHGIVRTDAAVTRSGQDAANTVEKGVTVQFRFVLNSDNSVGIPLVGATLRAQNGQLLYAQSATGDALYPAGLAAFTEVDAGTYELYASGPRTAVAGGEPQKVWATINLQPGDRTGYLVPFDLQLPEDPNEPNNAPGQASPIGMGRFETGVLPSGDQDHYTFSGAEGETVFINAQKVSGSANLKLTLLTAGGTVVATNSSYRQGATDAAIEVSLPSAGNYVIRVESENAGNPFNTYTVSLTRQVAFNETEPNGSATISGGNFSNLNTTGAQDLQVGTSLDASLGANNDVDVYRISGNAGQRLLVDLNVASAGKPDTLLAVFDANGNVIALNDDANNQDSTLDLTLPGTGTYYVAVGAYGAGSSGAYRLSVASYNENAQD
;
A
#
# COMPACT_ATOMS: atom_id res chain seq x y z
N MET A 1 -12.48 -34.83 -57.15
CA MET A 1 -12.62 -33.91 -58.29
C MET A 1 -11.50 -32.89 -58.16
N ARG A 2 -10.47 -32.97 -59.01
CA ARG A 2 -9.31 -32.07 -59.02
C ARG A 2 -9.66 -30.81 -59.81
N VAL A 3 -9.34 -29.63 -59.27
CA VAL A 3 -9.08 -28.43 -60.08
C VAL A 3 -7.78 -27.82 -59.58
N ARG A 4 -6.79 -27.76 -60.46
CA ARG A 4 -5.57 -26.94 -60.37
C ARG A 4 -5.78 -25.71 -61.24
N PHE A 5 -5.24 -24.57 -60.83
CA PHE A 5 -4.69 -23.43 -61.63
C PHE A 5 -4.27 -22.38 -60.58
N LEU A 6 -3.23 -21.57 -60.65
CA LEU A 6 -2.00 -21.43 -61.43
C LEU A 6 -1.18 -20.38 -60.63
N GLY A 7 0.15 -20.48 -60.58
CA GLY A 7 0.98 -19.46 -59.93
C GLY A 7 1.09 -18.18 -60.78
N VAL A 8 1.09 -17.02 -60.12
CA VAL A 8 1.67 -15.77 -60.65
C VAL A 8 2.39 -15.06 -59.50
N SER A 9 3.63 -14.67 -59.80
CA SER A 9 4.61 -14.07 -58.91
C SER A 9 4.31 -12.61 -58.55
N GLY A 10 4.69 -12.22 -57.33
CA GLY A 10 5.34 -10.94 -57.04
C GLY A 10 4.47 -9.69 -56.93
N ALA A 11 4.08 -9.35 -55.70
CA ALA A 11 4.03 -7.96 -55.24
C ALA A 11 4.22 -7.95 -53.71
N LEU A 12 5.35 -7.38 -53.27
CA LEU A 12 5.58 -6.97 -51.89
C LEU A 12 4.46 -6.02 -51.46
N LEU A 13 3.69 -6.38 -50.44
CA LEU A 13 2.88 -5.43 -49.70
C LEU A 13 3.07 -5.70 -48.21
N THR A 14 4.01 -4.98 -47.62
CA THR A 14 4.16 -4.82 -46.18
C THR A 14 2.92 -4.14 -45.62
N LEU A 15 2.00 -4.92 -45.04
CA LEU A 15 1.04 -4.41 -44.07
C LEU A 15 1.64 -4.58 -42.67
N LEU A 16 2.02 -3.45 -42.06
CA LEU A 16 2.16 -3.35 -40.61
C LEU A 16 0.78 -3.59 -39.98
N LEU A 17 0.56 -4.79 -39.44
CA LEU A 17 -0.40 -4.99 -38.37
C LEU A 17 0.30 -4.58 -37.07
N ALA A 18 -0.04 -3.40 -36.58
CA ALA A 18 0.22 -3.01 -35.20
C ALA A 18 -0.59 -3.92 -34.28
N ALA A 19 0.00 -5.05 -33.89
CA ALA A 19 -0.48 -5.85 -32.78
C ALA A 19 0.05 -5.21 -31.50
N CYS A 20 -0.83 -4.54 -30.75
CA CYS A 20 -0.60 -4.23 -29.34
C CYS A 20 -0.60 -5.54 -28.54
N GLY A 21 0.53 -6.26 -28.58
CA GLY A 21 0.84 -7.30 -27.60
C GLY A 21 1.50 -6.63 -26.41
N GLN A 22 0.87 -6.67 -25.24
CA GLN A 22 1.62 -6.50 -24.00
C GLN A 22 2.64 -7.64 -23.91
N PRO A 23 3.89 -7.38 -23.48
CA PRO A 23 4.85 -8.45 -23.32
C PRO A 23 4.33 -9.43 -22.25
N PRO A 24 4.51 -10.74 -22.44
CA PRO A 24 4.28 -11.70 -21.36
C PRO A 24 5.15 -11.29 -20.17
N LEU A 25 4.66 -11.56 -18.95
CA LEU A 25 5.41 -11.45 -17.70
C LEU A 25 6.80 -12.05 -17.93
N ASN A 26 7.80 -11.19 -18.11
CA ASN A 26 9.18 -11.63 -18.15
C ASN A 26 9.44 -12.29 -16.81
N ALA A 27 9.92 -13.53 -16.85
CA ALA A 27 10.56 -14.19 -15.72
C ALA A 27 11.77 -13.32 -15.34
N GLY A 28 11.50 -12.33 -14.49
CA GLY A 28 12.51 -11.56 -13.80
C GLY A 28 13.32 -12.52 -12.95
N THR A 29 14.62 -12.26 -12.88
CA THR A 29 15.56 -12.93 -12.00
C THR A 29 14.95 -13.17 -10.61
N ASP A 30 15.07 -14.42 -10.16
CA ASP A 30 14.69 -14.95 -8.84
C ASP A 30 14.47 -13.85 -7.77
N PRO A 31 13.25 -13.65 -7.24
CA PRO A 31 13.04 -12.70 -6.16
C PRO A 31 13.94 -13.12 -4.99
N THR A 32 14.81 -12.22 -4.54
CA THR A 32 15.63 -12.48 -3.36
C THR A 32 14.71 -12.86 -2.20
N PRO A 33 14.82 -14.09 -1.66
CA PRO A 33 13.98 -14.52 -0.56
C PRO A 33 14.11 -13.54 0.60
N ARG A 34 13.05 -13.40 1.39
CA ARG A 34 13.02 -12.66 2.67
C ARG A 34 14.30 -12.80 3.52
N SER A 35 15.01 -13.93 3.43
CA SER A 35 16.28 -14.19 4.12
C SER A 35 17.38 -13.15 3.89
N THR A 36 17.23 -12.19 2.96
CA THR A 36 18.20 -11.10 2.75
C THR A 36 17.91 -9.83 3.54
N TYR A 37 16.72 -9.67 4.15
CA TYR A 37 16.34 -8.45 4.87
C TYR A 37 16.01 -8.73 6.35
N PRO A 38 16.71 -8.10 7.32
CA PRO A 38 16.39 -8.27 8.73
C PRO A 38 15.10 -7.53 9.10
N LEU A 39 14.46 -7.95 10.20
CA LEU A 39 13.38 -7.16 10.80
C LEU A 39 13.96 -5.94 11.51
N ALA A 40 13.24 -4.82 11.43
CA ALA A 40 13.58 -3.62 12.20
C ALA A 40 13.48 -3.85 13.72
N GLU A 41 14.08 -2.96 14.51
CA GLU A 41 14.02 -3.04 15.98
C GLU A 41 12.54 -3.07 16.46
N GLY A 42 12.20 -4.10 17.24
CA GLY A 42 10.82 -4.38 17.65
C GLY A 42 10.00 -5.26 16.70
N GLY A 43 10.57 -5.71 15.58
CA GLY A 43 10.02 -6.79 14.74
C GLY A 43 8.78 -6.41 13.93
N LYS A 44 8.56 -5.14 13.62
CA LYS A 44 7.28 -4.66 13.07
C LYS A 44 7.20 -4.61 11.54
N TYR A 45 8.34 -4.57 10.86
CA TYR A 45 8.46 -4.47 9.39
C TYR A 45 9.85 -4.92 8.94
N LEU A 46 10.02 -5.17 7.64
CA LEU A 46 11.31 -5.50 7.04
C LEU A 46 12.18 -4.25 6.90
N GLU A 47 13.37 -4.26 7.50
CA GLU A 47 14.34 -3.18 7.33
C GLU A 47 14.84 -3.16 5.89
N GLY A 48 14.96 -1.97 5.30
CA GLY A 48 15.38 -1.79 3.92
C GLY A 48 14.31 -2.07 2.85
N GLN A 49 13.03 -2.23 3.22
CA GLN A 49 11.93 -2.30 2.26
C GLN A 49 10.80 -1.34 2.59
N ILE A 50 10.31 -0.64 1.56
CA ILE A 50 9.11 0.17 1.62
C ILE A 50 8.10 -0.25 0.56
N VAL A 51 6.85 0.08 0.79
CA VAL A 51 5.76 0.01 -0.17
C VAL A 51 5.39 1.44 -0.54
N VAL A 52 5.23 1.70 -1.83
CA VAL A 52 4.74 2.98 -2.36
C VAL A 52 3.48 2.74 -3.17
N GLY A 53 2.41 3.45 -2.84
CA GLY A 53 1.27 3.62 -3.74
C GLY A 53 1.60 4.69 -4.76
N LEU A 54 1.24 4.49 -6.02
CA LEU A 54 1.60 5.34 -7.15
C LEU A 54 0.36 5.90 -7.83
N GLU A 55 0.46 7.14 -8.28
CA GLU A 55 -0.55 7.76 -9.13
C GLU A 55 -0.52 7.20 -10.55
N GLU A 56 -1.55 7.52 -11.35
CA GLU A 56 -1.57 7.09 -12.75
C GLU A 56 -0.43 7.73 -13.55
N GLY A 57 0.30 6.91 -14.30
CA GLY A 57 1.42 7.38 -15.13
C GLY A 57 2.76 7.52 -14.40
N THR A 58 2.79 7.33 -13.07
CA THR A 58 4.03 7.36 -12.28
C THR A 58 4.79 6.03 -12.39
N SER A 59 6.10 6.09 -12.68
CA SER A 59 6.96 4.90 -12.73
C SER A 59 7.54 4.57 -11.35
N ALA A 60 7.41 3.30 -10.94
CA ALA A 60 8.05 2.78 -9.74
C ALA A 60 9.58 2.94 -9.78
N GLN A 61 10.19 2.79 -10.96
CA GLN A 61 11.65 2.92 -11.14
C GLN A 61 12.13 4.34 -10.91
N GLN A 62 11.32 5.35 -11.26
CA GLN A 62 11.65 6.75 -10.96
C GLN A 62 11.69 6.97 -9.44
N ILE A 63 10.65 6.51 -8.72
CA ILE A 63 10.58 6.62 -7.24
C ILE A 63 11.73 5.85 -6.58
N ALA A 64 12.04 4.64 -7.05
CA ALA A 64 13.15 3.85 -6.52
C ALA A 64 14.50 4.53 -6.76
N SER A 65 14.73 5.08 -7.95
CA SER A 65 15.97 5.78 -8.30
C SER A 65 16.19 7.01 -7.41
N ALA A 66 15.11 7.75 -7.10
CA ALA A 66 15.16 8.92 -6.22
C ALA A 66 15.56 8.57 -4.77
N LEU A 67 15.38 7.31 -4.35
CA LEU A 67 15.81 6.81 -3.04
C LEU A 67 17.19 6.11 -3.07
N GLY A 68 17.87 6.12 -4.23
CA GLY A 68 19.04 5.26 -4.46
C GLY A 68 18.72 3.76 -4.33
N GLY A 69 17.45 3.40 -4.44
CA GLY A 69 16.90 2.07 -4.25
C GLY A 69 16.65 1.33 -5.56
N THR A 70 16.02 0.16 -5.44
CA THR A 70 15.64 -0.66 -6.60
C THR A 70 14.20 -1.16 -6.44
N VAL A 71 13.45 -1.22 -7.54
CA VAL A 71 12.13 -1.83 -7.53
C VAL A 71 12.29 -3.33 -7.39
N ILE A 72 11.73 -3.90 -6.32
CA ILE A 72 11.66 -5.35 -6.10
C ILE A 72 10.47 -5.93 -6.86
N LYS A 73 9.30 -5.29 -6.73
CA LYS A 73 8.04 -5.80 -7.27
C LYS A 73 7.10 -4.68 -7.59
N GLU A 74 6.49 -4.73 -8.77
CA GLU A 74 5.32 -3.91 -9.10
C GLU A 74 4.04 -4.67 -8.82
N ILE A 75 3.06 -3.96 -8.27
CA ILE A 75 1.74 -4.44 -7.90
C ILE A 75 0.72 -3.64 -8.74
N GLY A 76 0.73 -3.91 -10.05
CA GLY A 76 0.02 -3.09 -11.05
C GLY A 76 -1.48 -2.92 -10.78
N HIS A 77 -2.17 -3.97 -10.31
CA HIS A 77 -3.61 -3.90 -10.01
C HIS A 77 -3.99 -2.88 -8.94
N LEU A 78 -3.06 -2.54 -8.05
CA LEU A 78 -3.23 -1.53 -7.00
C LEU A 78 -2.39 -0.28 -7.25
N ARG A 79 -1.70 -0.21 -8.40
CA ARG A 79 -0.66 0.80 -8.68
C ARG A 79 0.24 1.02 -7.47
N ALA A 80 0.86 -0.05 -7.00
CA ALA A 80 1.83 0.05 -5.92
C ALA A 80 3.13 -0.63 -6.34
N ALA A 81 4.20 -0.34 -5.63
CA ALA A 81 5.48 -1.00 -5.82
C ALA A 81 6.20 -1.20 -4.50
N VAL A 82 7.03 -2.24 -4.46
CA VAL A 82 7.93 -2.55 -3.37
C VAL A 82 9.32 -2.09 -3.78
N ILE A 83 9.94 -1.25 -2.95
CA ILE A 83 11.26 -0.68 -3.21
C ILE A 83 12.22 -1.17 -2.14
N ALA A 84 13.32 -1.77 -2.58
CA ALA A 84 14.49 -2.02 -1.74
C ALA A 84 15.29 -0.73 -1.57
N LEU A 85 15.60 -0.40 -0.33
CA LEU A 85 16.47 0.72 0.02
C LEU A 85 17.95 0.30 -0.04
N PRO A 86 18.87 1.23 -0.34
CA PRO A 86 20.30 0.97 -0.25
C PRO A 86 20.70 0.66 1.21
N ARG A 87 21.85 -0.02 1.41
CA ARG A 87 22.34 -0.49 2.72
C ARG A 87 22.45 0.58 3.84
N ARG A 88 22.33 1.87 3.52
CA ARG A 88 22.43 2.99 4.46
C ARG A 88 21.12 3.77 4.64
N GLY A 89 20.08 3.50 3.84
CA GLY A 89 18.77 4.15 3.97
C GLY A 89 17.90 3.45 5.02
N THR A 90 17.32 4.20 5.95
CA THR A 90 16.34 3.65 6.91
C THR A 90 14.92 3.75 6.35
N VAL A 91 14.09 2.77 6.70
CA VAL A 91 12.68 2.72 6.27
C VAL A 91 11.92 3.98 6.68
N GLN A 92 12.13 4.48 7.91
CA GLN A 92 11.43 5.67 8.39
C GLN A 92 11.85 6.94 7.65
N LYS A 93 13.15 7.09 7.31
CA LYS A 93 13.62 8.24 6.51
C LYS A 93 12.96 8.20 5.13
N ALA A 94 12.97 7.03 4.48
CA ALA A 94 12.38 6.86 3.15
C ALA A 94 10.84 7.06 3.14
N VAL A 95 10.11 6.52 4.11
CA VAL A 95 8.66 6.75 4.19
C VAL A 95 8.35 8.23 4.38
N LYS A 96 9.11 8.92 5.26
CA LYS A 96 8.94 10.35 5.50
C LYS A 96 9.30 11.18 4.26
N SER A 97 10.38 10.85 3.56
CA SER A 97 10.83 11.57 2.36
C SER A 97 9.78 11.54 1.26
N LEU A 98 9.10 10.39 1.10
CA LEU A 98 8.08 10.18 0.09
C LEU A 98 6.72 10.82 0.38
N THR A 99 6.47 11.31 1.59
CA THR A 99 5.20 12.00 1.94
C THR A 99 4.93 13.25 1.10
N ARG A 100 5.95 13.76 0.40
CA ARG A 100 5.90 14.97 -0.44
C ARG A 100 6.36 14.71 -1.88
N VAL A 101 6.50 13.45 -2.26
CA VAL A 101 6.95 13.08 -3.60
C VAL A 101 5.76 12.97 -4.52
N GLU A 102 5.87 13.63 -5.67
CA GLU A 102 4.83 13.60 -6.68
C GLU A 102 4.66 12.19 -7.26
N GLY A 103 3.41 11.87 -7.60
CA GLY A 103 3.11 10.57 -8.13
C GLY A 103 3.09 9.48 -7.06
N VAL A 104 3.28 9.81 -5.77
CA VAL A 104 3.18 8.90 -4.64
C VAL A 104 1.88 9.14 -3.87
N ARG A 105 1.02 8.11 -3.83
CA ARG A 105 -0.25 8.09 -3.09
C ARG A 105 -0.09 7.95 -1.59
N TYR A 106 0.86 7.12 -1.23
CA TYR A 106 1.27 6.83 0.13
C TYR A 106 2.64 6.14 0.08
N ALA A 107 3.39 6.24 1.17
CA ALA A 107 4.54 5.40 1.41
C ALA A 107 4.40 4.78 2.79
N GLU A 108 4.69 3.49 2.92
CA GLU A 108 4.62 2.77 4.18
C GLU A 108 5.71 1.70 4.28
N PRO A 109 6.09 1.26 5.49
CA PRO A 109 6.93 0.09 5.66
C PRO A 109 6.29 -1.16 5.05
N ASN A 110 7.10 -2.11 4.56
CA ASN A 110 6.60 -3.47 4.35
C ASN A 110 6.39 -4.16 5.71
N TYR A 111 5.21 -4.01 6.28
CA TYR A 111 4.90 -4.49 7.62
C TYR A 111 4.99 -6.02 7.72
N PHE A 112 5.50 -6.45 8.87
CA PHE A 112 5.62 -7.85 9.22
C PHE A 112 4.40 -8.30 10.01
N LEU A 113 3.90 -9.48 9.66
CA LEU A 113 2.73 -10.12 10.25
C LEU A 113 3.19 -11.39 10.96
N PRO A 114 3.27 -11.38 12.30
CA PRO A 114 3.75 -12.54 13.04
C PRO A 114 2.81 -13.74 12.83
N LYS A 115 3.42 -14.93 12.76
CA LYS A 115 2.67 -16.17 12.74
C LYS A 115 1.76 -16.27 13.98
N PRO A 116 0.49 -16.64 13.83
CA PRO A 116 -0.39 -16.84 14.96
C PRO A 116 0.15 -17.90 15.92
N LYS A 117 0.08 -17.61 17.22
CA LYS A 117 0.42 -18.57 18.26
C LYS A 117 -0.74 -19.56 18.43
N VAL A 118 -0.64 -20.72 17.77
CA VAL A 118 -1.56 -21.85 17.96
C VAL A 118 -1.09 -22.73 19.12
N GLN A 119 -2.00 -23.47 19.74
CA GLN A 119 -1.67 -24.40 20.83
C GLN A 119 -2.04 -25.82 20.43
N TYR A 120 -1.08 -26.74 20.55
CA TYR A 120 -1.29 -28.17 20.35
C TYR A 120 -1.79 -28.79 21.65
N SER A 121 -2.85 -29.59 21.60
CA SER A 121 -3.34 -30.35 22.76
C SER A 121 -3.06 -31.84 22.58
N GLY A 122 -2.50 -32.48 23.61
CA GLY A 122 -2.22 -33.92 23.64
C GLY A 122 -3.38 -34.77 24.18
N LEU A 123 -4.59 -34.24 24.20
CA LEU A 123 -5.72 -34.87 24.88
C LEU A 123 -6.53 -35.76 23.93
N GLU A 124 -6.54 -37.06 24.20
CA GLU A 124 -7.74 -37.93 24.05
C GLU A 124 -8.74 -37.70 25.21
N ALA A 125 -8.60 -36.62 25.97
CA ALA A 125 -9.30 -36.42 27.23
C ALA A 125 -10.70 -35.85 27.01
N ASN A 126 -11.68 -36.73 27.22
CA ASN A 126 -13.08 -36.42 27.50
C ASN A 126 -13.72 -35.52 26.44
N SER A 127 -14.10 -36.10 25.29
CA SER A 127 -15.20 -35.57 24.48
C SER A 127 -16.33 -35.17 25.45
N PRO A 128 -16.70 -33.88 25.53
CA PRO A 128 -17.94 -33.50 26.18
C PRO A 128 -19.06 -34.34 25.56
N GLN A 129 -20.03 -34.78 26.38
CA GLN A 129 -21.22 -35.43 25.84
C GLN A 129 -21.84 -34.52 24.78
N GLU A 130 -21.83 -35.04 23.55
CA GLU A 130 -22.47 -34.51 22.35
C GLU A 130 -23.82 -33.85 22.70
N PRO A 131 -24.01 -32.53 22.50
CA PRO A 131 -25.35 -32.01 22.34
C PRO A 131 -25.86 -32.51 20.98
N THR A 132 -26.53 -33.66 20.98
CA THR A 132 -27.14 -34.24 19.78
C THR A 132 -28.27 -33.34 19.29
N LEU A 133 -27.96 -32.40 18.39
CA LEU A 133 -28.93 -31.90 17.44
C LEU A 133 -29.27 -33.09 16.54
N GLY A 134 -30.50 -33.61 16.61
CA GLY A 134 -30.93 -34.82 15.91
C GLY A 134 -30.58 -34.78 14.42
N ALA A 135 -29.45 -35.40 14.05
CA ALA A 135 -28.89 -35.32 12.72
C ALA A 135 -29.67 -36.22 11.74
N ARG A 136 -29.96 -35.70 10.54
CA ARG A 136 -30.23 -36.57 9.38
C ARG A 136 -28.88 -37.03 8.87
N ALA A 137 -28.43 -38.22 9.31
CA ALA A 137 -27.06 -38.67 9.10
C ALA A 137 -26.70 -38.83 7.61
N VAL A 138 -25.81 -37.97 7.11
CA VAL A 138 -24.92 -38.33 5.99
C VAL A 138 -23.84 -39.22 6.58
N ASN A 139 -23.92 -40.53 6.34
CA ASN A 139 -22.93 -41.49 6.82
C ASN A 139 -21.71 -41.46 5.90
N LEU A 140 -20.77 -40.54 6.17
CA LEU A 140 -19.45 -40.63 5.56
C LEU A 140 -18.69 -41.86 6.10
N ASN A 141 -17.86 -42.48 5.27
CA ASN A 141 -17.11 -43.68 5.64
C ASN A 141 -15.76 -43.37 6.34
N ASP A 142 -15.50 -42.11 6.69
CA ASP A 142 -14.24 -41.65 7.27
C ASP A 142 -14.13 -42.08 8.74
N PRO A 143 -13.11 -42.87 9.13
CA PRO A 143 -13.07 -43.57 10.41
C PRO A 143 -12.88 -42.65 11.65
N GLN A 144 -12.43 -41.41 11.46
CA GLN A 144 -12.14 -40.47 12.54
C GLN A 144 -13.12 -39.28 12.59
N ILE A 145 -14.18 -39.27 11.78
CA ILE A 145 -15.18 -38.19 11.76
C ILE A 145 -15.84 -37.98 13.14
N GLY A 146 -15.94 -39.02 13.96
CA GLY A 146 -16.44 -38.94 15.34
C GLY A 146 -15.55 -38.16 16.31
N LYS A 147 -14.33 -37.78 15.91
CA LYS A 147 -13.45 -36.89 16.70
C LYS A 147 -13.72 -35.41 16.46
N GLN A 148 -14.50 -35.07 15.43
CA GLN A 148 -14.71 -33.71 14.93
C GLN A 148 -16.02 -33.10 15.44
N TRP A 149 -16.12 -32.91 16.76
CA TRP A 149 -17.29 -32.32 17.43
C TRP A 149 -17.78 -31.02 16.76
N PHE A 150 -16.86 -30.23 16.19
CA PHE A 150 -17.17 -28.94 15.58
C PHE A 150 -18.14 -29.07 14.40
N LEU A 151 -18.12 -30.20 13.67
CA LEU A 151 -19.04 -30.47 12.57
C LEU A 151 -20.48 -30.62 13.07
N ASP A 152 -20.67 -31.22 14.25
CA ASP A 152 -21.98 -31.40 14.87
C ASP A 152 -22.49 -30.09 15.47
N ASN A 153 -21.65 -29.38 16.25
CA ASN A 153 -22.03 -28.12 16.88
C ASN A 153 -22.42 -27.03 15.86
N MET A 154 -21.74 -26.99 14.72
CA MET A 154 -22.07 -26.06 13.63
C MET A 154 -23.25 -26.56 12.76
N GLY A 155 -23.73 -27.78 12.94
CA GLY A 155 -24.79 -28.36 12.12
C GLY A 155 -24.34 -28.72 10.69
N VAL A 156 -23.04 -28.89 10.45
CA VAL A 156 -22.45 -29.14 9.12
C VAL A 156 -23.00 -30.44 8.52
N LYS A 157 -23.10 -31.51 9.30
CA LYS A 157 -23.59 -32.81 8.82
C LYS A 157 -25.02 -32.75 8.26
N ASN A 158 -25.86 -31.87 8.81
CA ASN A 158 -27.20 -31.63 8.28
C ASN A 158 -27.15 -30.84 6.96
N ALA A 159 -26.25 -29.85 6.88
CA ALA A 159 -26.07 -29.01 5.69
C ALA A 159 -25.59 -29.82 4.46
N TRP A 160 -24.81 -30.88 4.67
CA TRP A 160 -24.32 -31.77 3.60
C TRP A 160 -25.39 -32.48 2.78
N SER A 161 -26.63 -32.55 3.28
CA SER A 161 -27.76 -33.02 2.47
C SER A 161 -28.14 -32.06 1.34
N THR A 162 -27.71 -30.80 1.41
CA THR A 162 -28.00 -29.73 0.45
C THR A 162 -26.75 -29.26 -0.28
N ALA A 163 -25.65 -29.07 0.45
CA ALA A 163 -24.41 -28.50 -0.07
C ALA A 163 -23.19 -29.11 0.63
N THR A 164 -22.17 -29.44 -0.15
CA THR A 164 -20.92 -30.11 0.24
C THR A 164 -19.69 -29.26 -0.08
N GLY A 165 -19.88 -28.11 -0.73
CA GLY A 165 -18.82 -27.26 -1.27
C GLY A 165 -18.46 -27.56 -2.74
N LYS A 166 -19.03 -28.61 -3.35
CA LYS A 166 -18.71 -29.00 -4.72
C LYS A 166 -18.85 -27.86 -5.72
N GLY A 167 -17.76 -27.62 -6.46
CA GLY A 167 -17.66 -26.57 -7.46
C GLY A 167 -17.21 -25.21 -6.90
N ILE A 168 -17.19 -25.01 -5.59
CA ILE A 168 -16.68 -23.79 -4.98
C ILE A 168 -15.17 -23.90 -4.74
N ARG A 169 -14.46 -22.77 -4.84
CA ARG A 169 -13.02 -22.64 -4.61
C ARG A 169 -12.73 -21.81 -3.38
N ILE A 170 -11.93 -22.36 -2.47
CA ILE A 170 -11.45 -21.72 -1.25
C ILE A 170 -9.96 -21.44 -1.41
N GLY A 171 -9.59 -20.16 -1.43
CA GLY A 171 -8.20 -19.72 -1.33
C GLY A 171 -7.72 -19.78 0.11
N ILE A 172 -6.67 -20.55 0.39
CA ILE A 172 -6.07 -20.66 1.72
C ILE A 172 -4.80 -19.82 1.76
N SER A 173 -4.93 -18.56 2.22
CA SER A 173 -3.84 -17.58 2.33
C SER A 173 -3.09 -17.79 3.65
N ASP A 174 -2.02 -18.60 3.60
CA ASP A 174 -1.32 -19.15 4.77
C ASP A 174 0.13 -19.58 4.42
N GLU A 175 0.78 -20.35 5.29
CA GLU A 175 2.02 -21.08 4.98
C GLU A 175 1.79 -22.09 3.83
N ASP A 176 2.88 -22.65 3.29
CA ASP A 176 2.77 -23.74 2.31
C ASP A 176 1.98 -24.94 2.87
N ILE A 177 1.25 -25.61 1.97
CA ILE A 177 0.32 -26.70 2.30
C ILE A 177 0.90 -28.01 1.77
N ASP A 178 0.82 -29.08 2.56
CA ASP A 178 1.16 -30.42 2.12
C ASP A 178 0.11 -30.94 1.11
N ARG A 179 0.30 -30.55 -0.16
CA ARG A 179 -0.57 -30.89 -1.29
C ARG A 179 -0.74 -32.39 -1.51
N THR A 180 0.21 -33.18 -1.04
CA THR A 180 0.21 -34.63 -1.21
C THR A 180 -0.35 -35.37 0.00
N HIS A 181 -0.85 -34.64 1.01
CA HIS A 181 -1.57 -35.25 2.13
C HIS A 181 -2.76 -36.06 1.59
N PRO A 182 -2.90 -37.37 1.90
CA PRO A 182 -3.92 -38.24 1.29
C PRO A 182 -5.35 -37.71 1.48
N ASP A 183 -5.59 -37.00 2.57
CA ASP A 183 -6.89 -36.44 2.94
C ASP A 183 -7.15 -35.01 2.38
N LEU A 184 -6.22 -34.46 1.59
CA LEU A 184 -6.34 -33.13 0.96
C LEU A 184 -6.16 -33.19 -0.57
N ALA A 185 -5.34 -34.11 -1.07
CA ALA A 185 -4.85 -34.10 -2.45
C ALA A 185 -5.97 -34.03 -3.50
N ALA A 186 -7.10 -34.71 -3.29
CA ALA A 186 -8.22 -34.70 -4.24
C ALA A 186 -8.95 -33.34 -4.33
N ASN A 187 -8.80 -32.49 -3.31
CA ASN A 187 -9.34 -31.13 -3.31
C ASN A 187 -8.28 -30.08 -3.72
N MET A 188 -7.00 -30.43 -3.79
CA MET A 188 -5.87 -29.57 -4.19
C MET A 188 -5.63 -29.57 -5.71
N VAL A 189 -6.69 -29.37 -6.49
CA VAL A 189 -6.69 -29.57 -7.96
C VAL A 189 -6.50 -28.28 -8.76
N TYR A 190 -6.46 -27.13 -8.10
CA TYR A 190 -6.35 -25.83 -8.75
C TYR A 190 -4.96 -25.23 -8.55
N PRO A 191 -4.38 -24.62 -9.61
CA PRO A 191 -3.17 -23.83 -9.46
C PRO A 191 -3.34 -22.73 -8.41
N GLY A 192 -2.33 -22.57 -7.57
CA GLY A 192 -2.20 -21.53 -6.57
C GLY A 192 -0.97 -20.66 -6.80
N TYR A 193 -0.56 -19.91 -5.79
CA TYR A 193 0.53 -18.95 -5.92
C TYR A 193 1.39 -18.87 -4.67
N ASP A 194 2.70 -18.91 -4.87
CA ASP A 194 3.75 -18.75 -3.88
C ASP A 194 4.28 -17.33 -4.00
N ALA A 195 3.80 -16.42 -3.13
CA ALA A 195 4.19 -15.02 -3.19
C ALA A 195 5.67 -14.79 -2.84
N PRO A 196 6.24 -15.42 -1.78
CA PRO A 196 7.66 -15.28 -1.49
C PRO A 196 8.61 -15.72 -2.61
N LYS A 197 8.22 -16.74 -3.40
CA LYS A 197 9.00 -17.20 -4.56
C LYS A 197 8.56 -16.61 -5.91
N ASP A 198 7.48 -15.84 -5.94
CA ASP A 198 6.83 -15.33 -7.15
C ASP A 198 6.56 -16.43 -8.19
N GLN A 199 5.99 -17.55 -7.74
CA GLN A 199 5.84 -18.77 -8.54
C GLN A 199 4.43 -19.34 -8.48
N LEU A 200 3.99 -19.94 -9.60
CA LEU A 200 2.75 -20.71 -9.64
C LEU A 200 2.93 -22.02 -8.86
N ILE A 201 1.97 -22.31 -7.98
CA ILE A 201 1.88 -23.60 -7.31
C ILE A 201 0.98 -24.50 -8.17
N THR A 202 1.49 -25.64 -8.59
CA THR A 202 0.75 -26.69 -9.28
C THR A 202 0.61 -27.91 -8.36
N PRO A 203 -0.27 -28.88 -8.67
CA PRO A 203 -0.34 -30.12 -7.91
C PRO A 203 1.01 -30.85 -7.76
N ASP A 204 1.90 -30.70 -8.74
CA ASP A 204 3.23 -31.32 -8.76
C ASP A 204 4.33 -30.47 -8.10
N THR A 205 4.03 -29.22 -7.73
CA THR A 205 5.00 -28.36 -7.05
C THR A 205 5.36 -28.97 -5.68
N PRO A 206 6.64 -29.26 -5.39
CA PRO A 206 7.02 -29.90 -4.14
C PRO A 206 6.62 -29.07 -2.92
N TYR A 207 6.04 -29.71 -1.91
CA TYR A 207 5.86 -29.09 -0.60
C TYR A 207 7.24 -28.84 0.01
N ASP A 208 7.47 -27.64 0.52
CA ASP A 208 8.77 -27.24 1.08
C ASP A 208 9.16 -28.01 2.36
N GLY A 209 8.19 -28.73 2.97
CA GLY A 209 8.40 -29.43 4.22
C GLY A 209 8.59 -28.49 5.40
N ILE A 210 8.14 -27.24 5.31
CA ILE A 210 8.21 -26.20 6.35
C ILE A 210 6.78 -25.71 6.63
N GLY A 211 6.55 -25.22 7.84
CA GLY A 211 5.22 -24.80 8.28
C GLY A 211 4.38 -25.92 8.88
N ASP A 212 3.63 -25.59 9.92
CA ASP A 212 2.76 -26.49 10.68
C ASP A 212 1.33 -25.95 10.81
N HIS A 213 1.02 -24.87 10.07
CA HIS A 213 -0.23 -24.14 10.15
C HIS A 213 -1.11 -24.27 8.89
N GLY A 214 -0.54 -24.13 7.68
CA GLY A 214 -1.32 -24.16 6.43
C GLY A 214 -2.09 -25.46 6.20
N THR A 215 -1.45 -26.61 6.46
CA THR A 215 -2.07 -27.94 6.29
C THR A 215 -3.30 -28.18 7.19
N PRO A 216 -3.25 -27.93 8.52
CA PRO A 216 -4.45 -28.04 9.37
C PRO A 216 -5.51 -26.96 9.04
N VAL A 217 -5.12 -25.75 8.62
CA VAL A 217 -6.07 -24.72 8.17
C VAL A 217 -6.85 -25.21 6.94
N ALA A 218 -6.16 -25.74 5.94
CA ALA A 218 -6.76 -26.30 4.74
C ALA A 218 -7.69 -27.48 5.05
N GLY A 219 -7.29 -28.37 5.95
CA GLY A 219 -8.10 -29.51 6.36
C GLY A 219 -9.38 -29.13 7.10
N THR A 220 -9.35 -28.08 7.91
CA THR A 220 -10.57 -27.60 8.59
C THR A 220 -11.59 -27.08 7.58
N ALA A 221 -11.12 -26.38 6.54
CA ALA A 221 -12.00 -25.88 5.49
C ALA A 221 -12.54 -27.02 4.60
N ALA A 222 -11.67 -27.89 4.09
CA ALA A 222 -12.02 -28.80 2.99
C ALA A 222 -11.16 -30.09 2.92
N ALA A 223 -10.84 -30.73 4.05
CA ALA A 223 -10.40 -32.14 4.00
C ALA A 223 -11.45 -33.01 3.29
N VAL A 224 -10.96 -33.93 2.47
CA VAL A 224 -11.77 -34.76 1.57
C VAL A 224 -12.61 -35.72 2.40
N GLY A 225 -13.93 -35.63 2.26
CA GLY A 225 -14.86 -36.53 2.95
C GLY A 225 -15.21 -37.73 2.08
N ASN A 226 -15.72 -38.78 2.74
CA ASN A 226 -16.14 -40.04 2.12
C ASN A 226 -15.03 -40.81 1.38
N ASN A 227 -13.77 -40.65 1.80
CA ASN A 227 -12.63 -41.30 1.16
C ASN A 227 -12.11 -42.53 1.95
N GLY A 228 -12.68 -42.80 3.12
CA GLY A 228 -12.33 -43.93 3.99
C GLY A 228 -11.08 -43.70 4.85
N ILE A 229 -10.63 -42.44 4.97
CA ILE A 229 -9.43 -42.02 5.69
C ILE A 229 -9.82 -40.86 6.61
N GLY A 230 -9.18 -40.75 7.78
CA GLY A 230 -9.28 -39.52 8.57
C GLY A 230 -10.70 -39.07 8.92
N GLY A 231 -10.93 -37.77 8.75
CA GLY A 231 -12.20 -37.09 8.96
C GLY A 231 -12.56 -36.25 7.72
N ALA A 232 -13.33 -35.18 7.89
CA ALA A 232 -13.73 -34.32 6.77
C ALA A 232 -13.58 -32.83 7.13
N GLY A 233 -13.36 -31.99 6.13
CA GLY A 233 -13.49 -30.54 6.27
C GLY A 233 -14.95 -30.11 6.24
N VAL A 234 -15.23 -28.85 6.58
CA VAL A 234 -16.60 -28.33 6.54
C VAL A 234 -17.19 -28.42 5.12
N ALA A 235 -16.41 -28.06 4.10
CA ALA A 235 -16.77 -28.10 2.68
C ALA A 235 -15.99 -29.21 1.97
N TYR A 236 -16.30 -30.47 2.28
CA TYR A 236 -15.46 -31.62 1.93
C TYR A 236 -15.32 -31.94 0.43
N GLU A 237 -16.13 -31.32 -0.45
CA GLU A 237 -15.98 -31.39 -1.91
C GLU A 237 -15.54 -30.05 -2.55
N ALA A 238 -15.19 -29.04 -1.75
CA ALA A 238 -14.69 -27.77 -2.27
C ALA A 238 -13.24 -27.90 -2.74
N GLY A 239 -12.90 -27.14 -3.79
CA GLY A 239 -11.51 -27.03 -4.25
C GLY A 239 -10.70 -26.10 -3.37
N ILE A 240 -9.46 -26.48 -3.08
CA ILE A 240 -8.48 -25.67 -2.35
C ILE A 240 -7.52 -25.05 -3.36
N VAL A 241 -7.35 -23.73 -3.26
CA VAL A 241 -6.30 -22.97 -3.96
C VAL A 241 -5.23 -22.58 -2.94
N PRO A 242 -3.99 -23.11 -3.04
CA PRO A 242 -2.91 -22.73 -2.12
C PRO A 242 -2.44 -21.31 -2.40
N LEU A 243 -2.47 -20.45 -1.39
CA LEU A 243 -2.04 -19.07 -1.47
C LEU A 243 -0.93 -18.85 -0.45
N THR A 244 0.30 -19.21 -0.81
CA THR A 244 1.42 -19.21 0.13
C THR A 244 1.95 -17.80 0.34
N ILE A 245 1.80 -17.28 1.57
CA ILE A 245 2.25 -15.95 1.98
C ILE A 245 3.61 -15.98 2.70
N THR A 246 4.06 -17.15 3.17
CA THR A 246 5.34 -17.29 3.85
C THR A 246 5.86 -18.73 3.88
N HIS A 247 7.19 -18.84 3.83
CA HIS A 247 7.95 -20.03 4.21
C HIS A 247 8.74 -19.82 5.51
N ASP A 248 8.69 -18.60 6.08
CA ASP A 248 9.38 -18.24 7.30
C ASP A 248 8.51 -18.60 8.52
N PRO A 249 8.98 -19.49 9.42
CA PRO A 249 8.22 -19.87 10.62
C PRO A 249 7.91 -18.70 11.56
N ALA A 250 8.57 -17.55 11.42
CA ALA A 250 8.27 -16.35 12.19
C ALA A 250 6.96 -15.67 11.74
N GLY A 251 6.61 -15.71 10.46
CA GLY A 251 5.41 -15.04 9.93
C GLY A 251 5.54 -14.56 8.49
N ALA A 252 4.64 -13.70 8.03
CA ALA A 252 4.53 -13.21 6.64
C ALA A 252 4.75 -11.69 6.51
N THR A 253 4.75 -11.17 5.30
CA THR A 253 4.68 -9.71 5.06
C THR A 253 3.31 -9.31 4.53
N VAL A 254 2.96 -8.03 4.69
CA VAL A 254 1.72 -7.48 4.10
C VAL A 254 1.75 -7.60 2.57
N VAL A 255 2.90 -7.34 1.95
CA VAL A 255 3.08 -7.47 0.49
C VAL A 255 2.74 -8.88 0.03
N ASP A 256 3.33 -9.90 0.64
CA ASP A 256 3.11 -11.31 0.24
C ASP A 256 1.63 -11.68 0.36
N SER A 257 1.00 -11.25 1.45
CA SER A 257 -0.43 -11.45 1.69
C SER A 257 -1.27 -10.83 0.55
N VAL A 258 -1.04 -9.55 0.24
CA VAL A 258 -1.78 -8.83 -0.80
C VAL A 258 -1.56 -9.44 -2.18
N LEU A 259 -0.34 -9.85 -2.53
CA LEU A 259 -0.06 -10.53 -3.79
C LEU A 259 -0.88 -11.81 -3.94
N THR A 260 -1.00 -12.62 -2.88
CA THR A 260 -1.85 -13.82 -2.94
C THR A 260 -3.34 -13.50 -3.10
N TRP A 261 -3.82 -12.40 -2.53
CA TRP A 261 -5.23 -11.99 -2.67
C TRP A 261 -5.54 -11.48 -4.07
N LEU A 262 -4.61 -10.74 -4.68
CA LEU A 262 -4.71 -10.34 -6.08
C LEU A 262 -4.71 -11.57 -6.98
N PHE A 263 -3.87 -12.58 -6.72
CA PHE A 263 -3.94 -13.86 -7.44
C PHE A 263 -5.27 -14.58 -7.20
N ALA A 264 -5.80 -14.58 -5.98
CA ALA A 264 -7.07 -15.23 -5.67
C ALA A 264 -8.25 -14.63 -6.46
N VAL A 265 -8.17 -13.36 -6.81
CA VAL A 265 -9.16 -12.70 -7.67
C VAL A 265 -8.85 -12.94 -9.15
N ASN A 266 -7.60 -12.78 -9.56
CA ASN A 266 -7.20 -12.71 -10.98
C ASN A 266 -6.81 -14.04 -11.61
N GLY A 267 -6.38 -15.03 -10.82
CA GLY A 267 -5.94 -16.32 -11.33
C GLY A 267 -4.57 -16.31 -12.02
N PRO A 268 -4.18 -17.46 -12.61
CA PRO A 268 -2.84 -17.68 -13.17
C PRO A 268 -2.52 -16.88 -14.44
N ASP A 269 -3.53 -16.41 -15.18
CA ASP A 269 -3.38 -15.56 -16.35
C ASP A 269 -3.33 -14.06 -16.01
N GLY A 270 -3.50 -13.70 -14.73
CA GLY A 270 -3.50 -12.33 -14.25
C GLY A 270 -4.76 -11.54 -14.59
N ILE A 271 -5.85 -12.21 -15.01
CA ILE A 271 -7.10 -11.55 -15.40
C ILE A 271 -8.29 -12.18 -14.68
N ALA A 272 -8.99 -11.37 -13.87
CA ALA A 272 -10.19 -11.84 -13.18
C ALA A 272 -11.23 -12.48 -14.12
N PRO A 273 -11.79 -13.65 -13.75
CA PRO A 273 -12.83 -14.34 -14.49
C PRO A 273 -14.04 -13.44 -14.78
N GLY A 274 -14.50 -13.46 -16.03
CA GLY A 274 -15.53 -12.56 -16.56
C GLY A 274 -15.05 -11.59 -17.66
N ALA A 275 -13.74 -11.52 -17.91
CA ALA A 275 -13.14 -10.78 -19.04
C ALA A 275 -12.46 -11.69 -20.10
N THR A 276 -12.35 -12.99 -19.84
CA THR A 276 -11.75 -13.97 -20.74
C THR A 276 -12.68 -15.17 -20.94
N GLY A 277 -12.64 -15.77 -22.13
CA GLY A 277 -13.31 -17.05 -22.44
C GLY A 277 -12.57 -18.25 -21.85
N ASP A 278 -12.00 -18.09 -20.66
CA ASP A 278 -11.30 -19.14 -19.93
C ASP A 278 -12.26 -20.31 -19.64
N THR A 279 -11.83 -21.52 -19.99
CA THR A 279 -12.57 -22.76 -19.77
C THR A 279 -12.43 -23.30 -18.35
N ASP A 280 -11.41 -22.86 -17.62
CA ASP A 280 -11.14 -23.35 -16.28
C ASP A 280 -11.97 -22.59 -15.24
N THR A 281 -12.32 -21.32 -15.44
CA THR A 281 -13.28 -20.62 -14.57
C THR A 281 -14.65 -20.44 -15.24
N PRO A 282 -15.72 -21.13 -14.77
CA PRO A 282 -17.03 -21.05 -15.40
C PRO A 282 -17.54 -19.61 -15.56
N ALA A 283 -18.09 -19.30 -16.74
CA ALA A 283 -18.70 -18.01 -17.04
C ALA A 283 -19.76 -17.64 -15.98
N GLY A 284 -19.56 -16.53 -15.25
CA GLY A 284 -20.47 -16.06 -14.20
C GLY A 284 -19.86 -15.98 -12.79
N ARG A 285 -18.61 -16.42 -12.60
CA ARG A 285 -17.82 -16.10 -11.40
C ARG A 285 -17.16 -14.73 -11.52
N LYS A 286 -16.92 -14.08 -10.39
CA LYS A 286 -16.35 -12.72 -10.31
C LYS A 286 -14.87 -12.70 -9.89
N GLY A 287 -14.35 -13.82 -9.40
CA GLY A 287 -12.95 -14.03 -9.05
C GLY A 287 -12.51 -15.48 -9.33
N TYR A 288 -11.20 -15.75 -9.30
CA TYR A 288 -10.62 -17.08 -9.51
C TYR A 288 -10.95 -18.03 -8.35
N VAL A 289 -11.00 -17.52 -7.12
CA VAL A 289 -11.62 -18.18 -5.96
C VAL A 289 -12.94 -17.51 -5.60
N ASP A 290 -13.78 -18.20 -4.85
CA ASP A 290 -15.08 -17.67 -4.40
C ASP A 290 -15.00 -17.12 -2.95
N VAL A 291 -14.09 -17.67 -2.15
CA VAL A 291 -13.81 -17.24 -0.77
C VAL A 291 -12.32 -17.36 -0.46
N ILE A 292 -11.78 -16.40 0.29
CA ILE A 292 -10.44 -16.42 0.86
C ILE A 292 -10.55 -16.65 2.36
N ASN A 293 -9.81 -17.64 2.87
CA ASN A 293 -9.50 -17.74 4.29
C ASN A 293 -8.12 -17.13 4.55
N TYR A 294 -8.04 -16.24 5.53
CA TYR A 294 -6.80 -15.61 5.97
C TYR A 294 -6.63 -15.74 7.49
N SER A 295 -5.77 -16.65 7.91
CA SER A 295 -5.55 -16.95 9.33
C SER A 295 -4.28 -16.27 9.86
N PHE A 296 -3.96 -15.06 9.41
CA PHE A 296 -2.81 -14.26 9.85
C PHE A 296 -3.24 -12.85 10.27
N GLY A 297 -2.37 -12.08 10.91
CA GLY A 297 -2.68 -10.69 11.25
C GLY A 297 -1.54 -9.95 11.95
N GLY A 298 -1.74 -8.65 12.20
CA GLY A 298 -0.74 -7.79 12.82
C GLY A 298 -1.33 -6.52 13.43
N GLU A 299 -0.52 -5.71 14.09
CA GLU A 299 -1.00 -4.52 14.82
C GLU A 299 -1.11 -3.26 13.95
N ASN A 300 -0.40 -3.22 12.81
CA ASN A 300 -0.25 -2.00 12.01
C ASN A 300 -1.34 -1.89 10.93
N TYR A 301 -1.85 -0.67 10.75
CA TYR A 301 -2.60 -0.30 9.55
C TYR A 301 -1.68 -0.27 8.34
N SER A 302 -2.14 -0.84 7.23
CA SER A 302 -1.51 -0.74 5.92
C SER A 302 -2.54 -0.31 4.90
N GLN A 303 -2.22 0.75 4.16
CA GLN A 303 -3.02 1.22 3.04
C GLN A 303 -3.03 0.18 1.91
N LEU A 304 -1.89 -0.48 1.63
CA LEU A 304 -1.82 -1.56 0.65
C LEU A 304 -2.77 -2.71 1.00
N GLN A 305 -2.81 -3.10 2.28
CA GLN A 305 -3.69 -4.18 2.75
C GLN A 305 -5.17 -3.82 2.62
N LYS A 306 -5.54 -2.57 2.95
CA LYS A 306 -6.89 -2.04 2.78
C LYS A 306 -7.31 -2.07 1.31
N GLU A 307 -6.47 -1.56 0.42
CA GLU A 307 -6.72 -1.55 -1.03
C GLU A 307 -6.82 -2.97 -1.61
N GLY A 308 -5.98 -3.90 -1.14
CA GLY A 308 -6.04 -5.31 -1.52
C GLY A 308 -7.36 -5.97 -1.14
N ILE A 309 -7.87 -5.73 0.07
CA ILE A 309 -9.14 -6.30 0.52
C ILE A 309 -10.33 -5.63 -0.18
N ASP A 310 -10.30 -4.31 -0.37
CA ASP A 310 -11.31 -3.60 -1.16
C ASP A 310 -11.39 -4.18 -2.59
N TYR A 311 -10.25 -4.52 -3.19
CA TYR A 311 -10.18 -5.15 -4.51
C TYR A 311 -10.85 -6.54 -4.52
N VAL A 312 -10.59 -7.36 -3.49
CA VAL A 312 -11.23 -8.69 -3.32
C VAL A 312 -12.75 -8.55 -3.20
N LEU A 313 -13.21 -7.70 -2.28
CA LEU A 313 -14.63 -7.51 -1.99
C LEU A 313 -15.36 -6.88 -3.19
N GLY A 314 -14.76 -5.89 -3.84
CA GLY A 314 -15.28 -5.24 -5.04
C GLY A 314 -15.44 -6.20 -6.23
N ARG A 315 -14.71 -7.32 -6.22
CA ARG A 315 -14.83 -8.42 -7.19
C ARG A 315 -15.68 -9.58 -6.66
N GLY A 316 -16.46 -9.36 -5.60
CA GLY A 316 -17.45 -10.31 -5.11
C GLY A 316 -16.87 -11.58 -4.48
N VAL A 317 -15.57 -11.60 -4.19
CA VAL A 317 -14.92 -12.69 -3.45
C VAL A 317 -15.11 -12.42 -1.96
N VAL A 318 -15.52 -13.44 -1.20
CA VAL A 318 -15.74 -13.31 0.24
C VAL A 318 -14.39 -13.39 0.98
N PHE A 319 -14.15 -12.51 1.94
CA PHE A 319 -12.92 -12.50 2.74
C PHE A 319 -13.21 -12.88 4.20
N VAL A 320 -12.67 -14.01 4.66
CA VAL A 320 -12.83 -14.52 6.03
C VAL A 320 -11.48 -14.48 6.74
N THR A 321 -11.43 -13.87 7.92
CA THR A 321 -10.20 -13.75 8.71
C THR A 321 -10.40 -14.20 10.15
N SER A 322 -9.33 -14.72 10.76
CA SER A 322 -9.31 -15.02 12.19
C SER A 322 -9.27 -13.74 13.05
N ALA A 323 -9.86 -13.79 14.25
CA ALA A 323 -9.83 -12.67 15.19
C ALA A 323 -8.44 -12.41 15.81
N GLY A 324 -7.61 -13.46 15.91
CA GLY A 324 -6.30 -13.43 16.57
C GLY A 324 -6.31 -14.11 17.94
N ASN A 325 -5.13 -14.53 18.40
CA ASN A 325 -4.93 -15.35 19.61
C ASN A 325 -4.21 -14.58 20.76
N THR A 326 -4.31 -13.26 20.77
CA THR A 326 -3.63 -12.39 21.75
C THR A 326 -4.69 -11.61 22.52
N PRO A 327 -5.31 -12.17 23.57
CA PRO A 327 -6.59 -11.72 24.10
C PRO A 327 -6.61 -10.22 24.39
N THR A 328 -7.17 -9.49 23.43
CA THR A 328 -7.27 -8.03 23.39
C THR A 328 -8.65 -7.64 22.87
N ASN A 329 -9.04 -6.40 23.15
CA ASN A 329 -10.22 -5.77 22.57
C ASN A 329 -9.90 -4.87 21.36
N ALA A 330 -8.63 -4.66 21.07
CA ALA A 330 -8.18 -3.94 19.89
C ALA A 330 -8.31 -4.83 18.63
N PRO A 331 -8.84 -4.31 17.52
CA PRO A 331 -8.82 -5.07 16.26
C PRO A 331 -7.38 -5.28 15.81
N ALA A 332 -7.02 -6.52 15.43
CA ALA A 332 -5.77 -6.81 14.73
C ALA A 332 -6.01 -6.74 13.22
N SER A 333 -5.08 -6.22 12.43
CA SER A 333 -5.21 -6.17 10.98
C SER A 333 -5.37 -7.59 10.42
N PRO A 334 -6.30 -7.83 9.47
CA PRO A 334 -7.17 -6.87 8.77
C PRO A 334 -8.58 -6.71 9.37
N ALA A 335 -8.81 -7.05 10.64
CA ALA A 335 -10.12 -7.07 11.28
C ALA A 335 -10.90 -5.75 11.24
N TRP A 336 -10.22 -4.60 11.09
CA TRP A 336 -10.86 -3.28 10.99
C TRP A 336 -11.34 -2.94 9.58
N VAL A 337 -10.99 -3.74 8.57
CA VAL A 337 -11.37 -3.46 7.18
C VAL A 337 -12.85 -3.79 7.00
N PRO A 338 -13.67 -2.82 6.52
CA PRO A 338 -15.08 -3.05 6.26
C PRO A 338 -15.32 -4.24 5.33
N GLY A 339 -16.41 -4.97 5.56
CA GLY A 339 -16.82 -6.09 4.72
C GLY A 339 -16.13 -7.42 5.00
N VAL A 340 -15.03 -7.42 5.76
CA VAL A 340 -14.36 -8.66 6.20
C VAL A 340 -15.20 -9.42 7.23
N ILE A 341 -15.26 -10.75 7.10
CA ILE A 341 -15.86 -11.64 8.11
C ILE A 341 -14.78 -12.00 9.13
N ASN A 342 -14.84 -11.40 10.32
CA ASN A 342 -13.89 -11.67 11.40
C ASN A 342 -14.43 -12.70 12.38
N VAL A 343 -13.66 -13.77 12.63
CA VAL A 343 -14.13 -14.96 13.33
C VAL A 343 -13.41 -15.19 14.66
N ALA A 344 -14.17 -15.13 15.76
CA ALA A 344 -13.70 -15.50 17.08
C ALA A 344 -13.73 -17.03 17.31
N ALA A 345 -12.91 -17.51 18.24
CA ALA A 345 -12.84 -18.93 18.58
C ALA A 345 -13.73 -19.28 19.77
N THR A 346 -14.43 -20.41 19.65
CA THR A 346 -15.27 -20.96 20.72
C THR A 346 -14.87 -22.37 21.16
N THR A 347 -15.24 -22.68 22.40
CA THR A 347 -15.13 -24.00 23.03
C THR A 347 -16.26 -24.92 22.57
N PRO A 348 -16.17 -26.24 22.84
CA PRO A 348 -17.28 -27.18 22.64
C PRO A 348 -18.59 -26.81 23.34
N ARG A 349 -18.53 -25.92 24.34
CA ARG A 349 -19.69 -25.46 25.12
C ARG A 349 -20.27 -24.16 24.60
N ASN A 350 -19.87 -23.71 23.40
CA ASN A 350 -20.33 -22.46 22.81
C ASN A 350 -19.91 -21.21 23.62
N GLU A 351 -18.76 -21.27 24.29
CA GLU A 351 -18.15 -20.15 25.03
C GLU A 351 -16.96 -19.60 24.25
N ARG A 352 -16.63 -18.31 24.34
CA ARG A 352 -15.39 -17.78 23.74
C ARG A 352 -14.18 -18.41 24.43
N THR A 353 -13.17 -18.82 23.66
CA THR A 353 -11.92 -19.33 24.24
C THR A 353 -11.14 -18.21 24.93
N GLY A 354 -10.32 -18.55 25.93
CA GLY A 354 -9.53 -17.55 26.66
C GLY A 354 -8.55 -16.75 25.78
N PHE A 355 -8.06 -17.35 24.70
CA PHE A 355 -7.07 -16.75 23.79
C PHE A 355 -7.67 -15.88 22.68
N SER A 356 -8.95 -16.07 22.31
CA SER A 356 -9.55 -15.35 21.18
C SER A 356 -9.59 -13.85 21.43
N ASN A 357 -9.26 -13.03 20.43
CA ASN A 357 -9.57 -11.60 20.48
C ASN A 357 -11.09 -11.39 20.56
N ARG A 358 -11.48 -10.22 21.10
CA ARG A 358 -12.87 -9.80 21.31
C ARG A 358 -13.07 -8.37 20.83
N GLY A 359 -14.31 -7.95 20.60
CA GLY A 359 -14.64 -6.56 20.31
C GLY A 359 -15.73 -6.38 19.26
N ASN A 360 -16.04 -5.13 18.96
CA ASN A 360 -17.09 -4.76 18.01
C ASN A 360 -16.71 -5.03 16.54
N HIS A 361 -15.48 -5.45 16.26
CA HIS A 361 -15.02 -5.84 14.93
C HIS A 361 -15.35 -7.30 14.57
N LEU A 362 -15.80 -8.10 15.54
CA LEU A 362 -16.18 -9.49 15.31
C LEU A 362 -17.47 -9.58 14.50
N THR A 363 -17.50 -10.49 13.54
CA THR A 363 -18.71 -10.83 12.77
C THR A 363 -19.46 -11.97 13.45
N VAL A 364 -18.78 -13.09 13.69
CA VAL A 364 -19.34 -14.32 14.28
C VAL A 364 -18.26 -15.06 15.10
N GLY A 365 -18.68 -16.02 15.92
CA GLY A 365 -17.81 -17.03 16.51
C GLY A 365 -17.92 -18.37 15.78
N ALA A 366 -16.86 -19.17 15.81
CA ALA A 366 -16.89 -20.57 15.37
C ALA A 366 -15.95 -21.42 16.24
N PRO A 367 -16.13 -22.76 16.26
CA PRO A 367 -15.24 -23.68 16.96
C PRO A 367 -13.75 -23.40 16.71
N GLY A 368 -12.96 -23.33 17.77
CA GLY A 368 -11.51 -23.10 17.66
C GLY A 368 -10.68 -23.78 18.76
N GLU A 369 -11.31 -24.63 19.56
CA GLU A 369 -10.67 -25.40 20.63
C GLU A 369 -10.88 -26.90 20.41
N ASN A 370 -9.82 -27.69 20.60
CA ASN A 370 -9.77 -29.13 20.38
C ASN A 370 -10.29 -29.52 19.00
N ILE A 371 -9.77 -28.88 17.96
CA ILE A 371 -10.12 -29.16 16.57
C ILE A 371 -9.28 -30.34 16.08
N TRP A 372 -9.91 -31.48 15.81
CA TRP A 372 -9.26 -32.62 15.16
C TRP A 372 -9.17 -32.39 13.65
N VAL A 373 -7.96 -32.37 13.11
CA VAL A 373 -7.71 -32.00 11.72
C VAL A 373 -6.42 -32.61 11.17
N THR A 374 -6.26 -32.59 9.84
CA THR A 374 -5.03 -32.96 9.13
C THR A 374 -3.82 -32.24 9.71
N ALA A 375 -2.68 -32.91 9.75
CA ALA A 375 -1.41 -32.35 10.17
C ALA A 375 -0.42 -32.47 9.02
N ARG A 376 0.66 -31.69 9.11
CA ARG A 376 1.82 -31.88 8.23
C ARG A 376 2.36 -33.31 8.41
N ARG A 377 2.82 -33.93 7.32
CA ARG A 377 3.52 -35.23 7.41
C ARG A 377 5.02 -34.98 7.60
N THR A 378 5.64 -35.72 8.53
CA THR A 378 7.08 -35.62 8.81
C THR A 378 7.69 -37.01 8.95
N GLY A 379 8.99 -37.13 8.67
CA GLY A 379 9.76 -38.36 8.80
C GLY A 379 9.11 -39.55 8.09
N ALA A 380 9.03 -40.68 8.79
CA ALA A 380 8.60 -41.95 8.22
C ALA A 380 7.13 -41.94 7.71
N ALA A 381 6.29 -41.05 8.24
CA ALA A 381 4.92 -40.88 7.74
C ALA A 381 4.91 -40.23 6.35
N ALA A 382 5.77 -39.24 6.10
CA ALA A 382 5.93 -38.63 4.78
C ALA A 382 6.50 -39.63 3.77
N GLU A 383 7.51 -40.42 4.17
CA GLU A 383 8.13 -41.46 3.31
C GLU A 383 7.12 -42.54 2.88
N ARG A 384 6.20 -42.92 3.76
CA ARG A 384 5.17 -43.93 3.48
C ARG A 384 3.86 -43.37 2.93
N ASN A 385 3.80 -42.06 2.69
CA ASN A 385 2.57 -41.37 2.28
C ASN A 385 1.40 -41.61 3.26
N GLU A 386 1.69 -41.74 4.55
CA GLU A 386 0.69 -41.97 5.60
C GLU A 386 0.04 -40.64 6.03
N PRO A 387 -1.29 -40.57 6.13
CA PRO A 387 -1.97 -39.36 6.59
C PRO A 387 -1.69 -39.11 8.08
N THR A 388 -1.52 -37.85 8.46
CA THR A 388 -1.28 -37.43 9.85
C THR A 388 -2.35 -36.45 10.32
N TYR A 389 -2.64 -36.48 11.62
CA TYR A 389 -3.71 -35.68 12.23
C TYR A 389 -3.29 -35.20 13.61
N GLN A 390 -3.93 -34.12 14.09
CA GLN A 390 -3.67 -33.56 15.41
C GLN A 390 -4.89 -32.83 15.98
N TYR A 391 -4.89 -32.62 17.30
CA TYR A 391 -5.73 -31.63 17.94
C TYR A 391 -5.02 -30.29 18.02
N ILE A 392 -5.74 -29.22 17.66
CA ILE A 392 -5.19 -27.88 17.62
C ILE A 392 -6.19 -26.83 18.11
N ASN A 393 -5.67 -25.77 18.71
CA ASN A 393 -6.42 -24.63 19.23
C ASN A 393 -5.96 -23.33 18.55
N GLY A 394 -6.92 -22.49 18.18
CA GLY A 394 -6.67 -21.17 17.62
C GLY A 394 -7.87 -20.63 16.84
N THR A 395 -8.00 -19.31 16.79
CA THR A 395 -8.91 -18.62 15.86
C THR A 395 -8.62 -18.95 14.39
N SER A 396 -7.38 -19.37 14.11
CA SER A 396 -6.93 -19.92 12.83
C SER A 396 -7.72 -21.13 12.33
N PHE A 397 -8.50 -21.82 13.18
CA PHE A 397 -9.36 -22.95 12.81
C PHE A 397 -10.85 -22.58 12.78
N SER A 398 -11.23 -21.54 13.53
CA SER A 398 -12.57 -20.94 13.46
C SER A 398 -12.80 -20.24 12.12
N SER A 399 -11.79 -19.52 11.63
CA SER A 399 -11.80 -18.87 10.32
C SER A 399 -12.04 -19.85 9.16
N PRO A 400 -11.25 -20.92 8.96
CA PRO A 400 -11.45 -21.86 7.86
C PRO A 400 -12.72 -22.70 8.01
N ALA A 401 -13.19 -22.99 9.23
CA ALA A 401 -14.50 -23.62 9.42
C ALA A 401 -15.64 -22.72 8.91
N THR A 402 -15.50 -21.40 9.13
CA THR A 402 -16.43 -20.39 8.61
C THR A 402 -16.28 -20.23 7.09
N ALA A 403 -15.06 -20.23 6.55
CA ALA A 403 -14.83 -20.20 5.10
C ALA A 403 -15.42 -21.43 4.39
N GLY A 404 -15.33 -22.61 5.03
CA GLY A 404 -16.04 -23.80 4.58
C GLY A 404 -17.55 -23.58 4.59
N THR A 405 -18.12 -23.05 5.67
CA THR A 405 -19.56 -22.70 5.72
C THR A 405 -19.95 -21.71 4.61
N VAL A 406 -19.12 -20.70 4.33
CA VAL A 406 -19.30 -19.79 3.20
C VAL A 406 -19.34 -20.56 1.88
N ALA A 407 -18.45 -21.54 1.67
CA ALA A 407 -18.50 -22.35 0.45
C ALA A 407 -19.83 -23.12 0.31
N LEU A 408 -20.38 -23.67 1.40
CA LEU A 408 -21.70 -24.32 1.33
C LEU A 408 -22.82 -23.31 1.04
N ILE A 409 -22.77 -22.11 1.64
CA ILE A 409 -23.71 -21.00 1.36
C ILE A 409 -23.71 -20.66 -0.14
N LEU A 410 -22.51 -20.44 -0.70
CA LEU A 410 -22.34 -20.05 -2.11
C LEU A 410 -22.82 -21.16 -3.06
N GLN A 411 -22.53 -22.43 -2.75
CA GLN A 411 -23.02 -23.56 -3.54
C GLN A 411 -24.55 -23.68 -3.49
N ALA A 412 -25.15 -23.45 -2.32
CA ALA A 412 -26.60 -23.54 -2.15
C ALA A 412 -27.34 -22.42 -2.90
N ALA A 413 -26.74 -21.22 -2.97
CA ALA A 413 -27.28 -20.07 -3.69
C ALA A 413 -26.93 -20.05 -5.19
N ALA A 414 -26.09 -20.98 -5.66
CA ALA A 414 -25.61 -20.98 -7.03
C ALA A 414 -26.70 -21.38 -8.03
N GLU A 415 -26.74 -20.67 -9.16
CA GLU A 415 -27.38 -21.18 -10.37
C GLU A 415 -26.57 -22.34 -10.92
N LYS A 416 -27.24 -23.44 -11.26
CA LYS A 416 -26.61 -24.65 -11.78
C LYS A 416 -27.00 -24.89 -13.23
N ASN A 417 -26.06 -25.39 -14.02
CA ASN A 417 -26.32 -25.94 -15.34
C ASN A 417 -27.11 -27.27 -15.22
N PRO A 418 -27.68 -27.79 -16.34
CA PRO A 418 -28.38 -29.08 -16.33
C PRO A 418 -27.54 -30.27 -15.86
N ASP A 419 -26.21 -30.19 -16.02
CA ASP A 419 -25.25 -31.20 -15.54
C ASP A 419 -24.88 -31.04 -14.06
N GLY A 420 -25.48 -30.07 -13.37
CA GLY A 420 -25.23 -29.76 -11.96
C GLY A 420 -24.00 -28.91 -11.68
N SER A 421 -23.21 -28.55 -12.69
CA SER A 421 -22.07 -27.63 -12.54
C SER A 421 -22.55 -26.21 -12.21
N ILE A 422 -21.75 -25.47 -11.44
CA ILE A 422 -22.08 -24.09 -11.08
C ILE A 422 -21.95 -23.19 -12.32
N ARG A 423 -23.06 -22.53 -12.65
CA ARG A 423 -23.14 -21.51 -13.69
C ARG A 423 -22.82 -20.12 -13.13
N ALA A 424 -23.49 -19.70 -12.07
CA ALA A 424 -23.31 -18.37 -11.50
C ALA A 424 -23.57 -18.38 -9.99
N ILE A 425 -22.92 -17.47 -9.27
CA ILE A 425 -23.13 -17.25 -7.84
C ILE A 425 -23.68 -15.83 -7.67
N ASN A 426 -24.93 -15.72 -7.22
CA ASN A 426 -25.66 -14.45 -7.18
C ASN A 426 -25.82 -13.91 -5.75
N LEU A 427 -24.74 -13.94 -4.97
CA LEU A 427 -24.65 -13.27 -3.67
C LEU A 427 -23.49 -12.27 -3.67
N THR A 428 -23.65 -11.15 -2.96
CA THR A 428 -22.52 -10.25 -2.63
C THR A 428 -21.84 -10.71 -1.33
N PRO A 429 -20.59 -10.28 -1.07
CA PRO A 429 -19.91 -10.57 0.19
C PRO A 429 -20.72 -10.19 1.43
N ALA A 430 -21.34 -9.01 1.47
CA ALA A 430 -22.21 -8.61 2.56
C ALA A 430 -23.46 -9.49 2.70
N GLN A 431 -24.07 -9.94 1.60
CA GLN A 431 -25.22 -10.86 1.71
C GLN A 431 -24.80 -12.19 2.36
N VAL A 432 -23.64 -12.73 2.00
CA VAL A 432 -23.09 -13.93 2.65
C VAL A 432 -22.85 -13.67 4.15
N ARG A 433 -22.24 -12.52 4.48
CA ARG A 433 -22.01 -12.11 5.86
C ARG A 433 -23.32 -11.97 6.65
N HIS A 434 -24.33 -11.29 6.12
CA HIS A 434 -25.64 -11.15 6.74
C HIS A 434 -26.37 -12.50 6.92
N ILE A 435 -26.19 -13.45 6.00
CA ILE A 435 -26.71 -14.81 6.17
C ILE A 435 -26.06 -15.48 7.37
N LEU A 436 -24.73 -15.39 7.51
CA LEU A 436 -24.02 -15.94 8.68
C LEU A 436 -24.51 -15.29 9.97
N GLU A 437 -24.54 -13.96 10.02
CA GLU A 437 -24.97 -13.19 11.20
C GLU A 437 -26.42 -13.48 11.59
N GLY A 438 -27.34 -13.46 10.63
CA GLY A 438 -28.77 -13.65 10.87
C GLY A 438 -29.20 -15.08 11.18
N THR A 439 -28.33 -16.07 10.93
CA THR A 439 -28.59 -17.48 11.21
C THR A 439 -27.74 -18.06 12.34
N ALA A 440 -26.76 -17.30 12.83
CA ALA A 440 -25.90 -17.71 13.92
C ALA A 440 -26.71 -18.06 15.18
N HIS A 441 -26.26 -19.10 15.89
CA HIS A 441 -26.77 -19.38 17.23
C HIS A 441 -26.31 -18.28 18.17
N ASN A 442 -27.24 -17.43 18.59
CA ASN A 442 -26.97 -16.28 19.45
C ASN A 442 -27.58 -16.49 20.85
N PRO A 443 -26.81 -16.97 21.84
CA PRO A 443 -27.31 -17.17 23.20
C PRO A 443 -27.74 -15.87 23.90
N SER A 444 -27.13 -14.73 23.57
CA SER A 444 -27.45 -13.42 24.16
C SER A 444 -28.68 -12.75 23.55
N GLY A 445 -29.10 -13.16 22.35
CA GLY A 445 -30.19 -12.52 21.59
C GLY A 445 -29.82 -11.15 20.99
N THR A 446 -28.62 -10.66 21.23
CA THR A 446 -28.05 -9.40 20.71
C THR A 446 -26.57 -9.60 20.34
N PHE A 447 -25.96 -8.62 19.67
CA PHE A 447 -24.53 -8.61 19.38
C PHE A 447 -23.69 -8.76 20.66
N SER A 448 -22.65 -9.58 20.59
CA SER A 448 -21.70 -9.83 21.67
C SER A 448 -20.28 -9.46 21.24
N GLN A 449 -19.53 -8.81 22.12
CA GLN A 449 -18.10 -8.58 21.87
C GLN A 449 -17.28 -9.87 21.91
N ASP A 450 -17.82 -11.00 22.39
CA ASP A 450 -17.06 -12.24 22.49
C ASP A 450 -17.17 -13.14 21.24
N TYR A 451 -18.26 -13.00 20.46
CA TYR A 451 -18.51 -13.82 19.25
C TYR A 451 -19.38 -13.12 18.20
N GLY A 452 -19.42 -11.78 18.19
CA GLY A 452 -20.19 -10.99 17.24
C GLY A 452 -21.69 -11.28 17.29
N HIS A 453 -22.28 -11.62 16.14
CA HIS A 453 -23.70 -11.91 16.00
C HIS A 453 -24.12 -13.30 16.52
N GLY A 454 -23.17 -14.14 16.93
CA GLY A 454 -23.43 -15.49 17.43
C GLY A 454 -22.44 -16.50 16.88
N ILE A 455 -22.69 -17.77 17.16
CA ILE A 455 -21.87 -18.90 16.72
C ILE A 455 -22.43 -19.47 15.42
N VAL A 456 -21.57 -19.69 14.43
CA VAL A 456 -21.96 -20.17 13.10
C VAL A 456 -22.83 -21.43 13.18
N ARG A 457 -23.95 -21.42 12.44
CA ARG A 457 -24.86 -22.56 12.20
C ARG A 457 -25.02 -22.81 10.72
N THR A 458 -24.18 -23.70 10.20
CA THR A 458 -24.05 -24.03 8.78
C THR A 458 -25.36 -24.55 8.17
N ASP A 459 -26.11 -25.37 8.90
CA ASP A 459 -27.42 -25.87 8.48
C ASP A 459 -28.44 -24.75 8.23
N ALA A 460 -28.56 -23.83 9.19
CA ALA A 460 -29.45 -22.68 9.10
C ALA A 460 -29.01 -21.73 7.99
N ALA A 461 -27.70 -21.45 7.88
CA ALA A 461 -27.13 -20.58 6.86
C ALA A 461 -27.36 -21.13 5.44
N VAL A 462 -27.09 -22.42 5.20
CA VAL A 462 -27.33 -23.08 3.91
C VAL A 462 -28.81 -23.08 3.55
N THR A 463 -29.68 -23.36 4.52
CA THR A 463 -31.14 -23.30 4.30
C THR A 463 -31.60 -21.90 3.91
N ARG A 464 -31.10 -20.86 4.59
CA ARG A 464 -31.40 -19.46 4.24
C ARG A 464 -30.89 -19.10 2.85
N SER A 465 -29.72 -19.62 2.46
CA SER A 465 -29.06 -19.31 1.19
C SER A 465 -29.78 -19.91 -0.01
N GLY A 466 -30.35 -21.11 0.12
CA GLY A 466 -31.13 -21.77 -0.93
C GLY A 466 -32.53 -21.18 -1.15
N GLN A 467 -32.93 -20.16 -0.38
CA GLN A 467 -34.13 -19.37 -0.62
C GLN A 467 -33.86 -18.26 -1.65
N ASP A 468 -34.80 -17.33 -1.83
CA ASP A 468 -34.62 -16.12 -2.64
C ASP A 468 -33.67 -15.09 -1.97
N ALA A 469 -32.55 -15.56 -1.42
CA ALA A 469 -31.63 -14.79 -0.58
C ALA A 469 -31.02 -13.61 -1.35
N ALA A 470 -30.70 -13.80 -2.62
CA ALA A 470 -30.19 -12.75 -3.51
C ALA A 470 -31.09 -11.49 -3.56
N ASN A 471 -32.40 -11.68 -3.38
CA ASN A 471 -33.41 -10.62 -3.42
C ASN A 471 -33.90 -10.20 -2.03
N THR A 472 -33.75 -11.05 -1.00
CA THR A 472 -34.34 -10.83 0.34
C THR A 472 -33.32 -10.55 1.44
N VAL A 473 -32.02 -10.76 1.20
CA VAL A 473 -30.94 -10.39 2.12
C VAL A 473 -30.34 -9.06 1.67
N GLU A 474 -30.17 -8.15 2.62
CA GLU A 474 -29.64 -6.81 2.37
C GLU A 474 -28.23 -6.87 1.76
N LYS A 475 -28.00 -6.02 0.76
CA LYS A 475 -26.69 -5.83 0.14
C LYS A 475 -25.88 -4.83 0.94
N GLY A 476 -24.57 -5.00 0.94
CA GLY A 476 -23.63 -4.05 1.50
C GLY A 476 -23.65 -2.72 0.76
N VAL A 477 -23.20 -1.69 1.45
CA VAL A 477 -23.12 -0.33 0.97
C VAL A 477 -21.69 -0.01 0.59
N THR A 478 -21.52 0.68 -0.53
CA THR A 478 -20.26 1.36 -0.87
C THR A 478 -20.46 2.85 -0.65
N VAL A 479 -19.72 3.42 0.29
CA VAL A 479 -19.75 4.85 0.57
C VAL A 479 -18.36 5.45 0.39
N GLN A 480 -18.31 6.59 -0.27
CA GLN A 480 -17.10 7.36 -0.48
C GLN A 480 -17.23 8.75 0.13
N PHE A 481 -16.15 9.22 0.76
CA PHE A 481 -16.06 10.58 1.28
C PHE A 481 -14.96 11.30 0.52
N ARG A 482 -15.31 12.40 -0.16
CA ARG A 482 -14.34 13.30 -0.75
C ARG A 482 -14.16 14.49 0.18
N PHE A 483 -13.02 14.54 0.84
CA PHE A 483 -12.60 15.63 1.70
C PHE A 483 -12.09 16.77 0.85
N VAL A 484 -12.63 17.96 1.05
CA VAL A 484 -12.32 19.14 0.23
C VAL A 484 -12.16 20.39 1.08
N LEU A 485 -11.56 21.43 0.53
CA LEU A 485 -11.49 22.73 1.18
C LEU A 485 -12.85 23.41 1.18
N ASN A 486 -13.24 24.00 2.31
CA ASN A 486 -14.53 24.67 2.44
C ASN A 486 -14.64 25.93 1.56
N SER A 487 -13.50 26.59 1.26
CA SER A 487 -13.42 27.74 0.37
C SER A 487 -13.51 27.36 -1.12
N ASP A 488 -13.06 26.17 -1.50
CA ASP A 488 -13.14 25.63 -2.86
C ASP A 488 -13.23 24.09 -2.87
N ASN A 489 -14.42 23.60 -3.21
CA ASN A 489 -14.73 22.17 -3.29
C ASN A 489 -14.04 21.45 -4.48
N SER A 490 -13.36 22.18 -5.37
CA SER A 490 -12.54 21.59 -6.43
C SER A 490 -11.28 20.94 -5.86
N VAL A 491 -10.76 21.47 -4.75
CA VAL A 491 -9.51 21.04 -4.13
C VAL A 491 -9.76 19.93 -3.10
N GLY A 492 -9.24 18.73 -3.38
CA GLY A 492 -9.27 17.59 -2.45
C GLY A 492 -8.17 17.68 -1.39
N ILE A 493 -8.47 17.29 -0.15
CA ILE A 493 -7.50 17.25 0.96
C ILE A 493 -6.95 15.83 1.11
N PRO A 494 -5.64 15.62 0.88
CA PRO A 494 -5.05 14.29 0.93
C PRO A 494 -4.84 13.80 2.37
N LEU A 495 -4.64 12.49 2.55
CA LEU A 495 -4.23 11.83 3.80
C LEU A 495 -5.16 12.00 5.02
N VAL A 496 -6.38 12.48 4.83
CA VAL A 496 -7.41 12.60 5.88
C VAL A 496 -7.80 11.21 6.37
N GLY A 497 -7.57 10.94 7.65
CA GLY A 497 -8.02 9.69 8.28
C GLY A 497 -9.51 9.76 8.58
N ALA A 498 -10.30 8.88 7.96
CA ALA A 498 -11.74 8.78 8.12
C ALA A 498 -12.11 7.55 8.97
N THR A 499 -12.97 7.74 9.96
CA THR A 499 -13.54 6.65 10.76
C THR A 499 -15.05 6.74 10.76
N LEU A 500 -15.72 5.69 10.30
CA LEU A 500 -17.15 5.53 10.53
C LEU A 500 -17.37 4.77 11.84
N ARG A 501 -18.14 5.36 12.75
CA ARG A 501 -18.60 4.69 13.97
C ARG A 501 -20.05 4.29 13.81
N ALA A 502 -20.31 2.98 13.81
CA ALA A 502 -21.66 2.43 13.85
C ALA A 502 -22.29 2.63 15.23
N GLN A 503 -23.63 2.53 15.32
CA GLN A 503 -24.35 2.66 16.59
C GLN A 503 -23.97 1.60 17.64
N ASN A 504 -23.57 0.40 17.20
CA ASN A 504 -23.07 -0.66 18.08
C ASN A 504 -21.62 -0.39 18.58
N GLY A 505 -21.00 0.72 18.16
CA GLY A 505 -19.63 1.09 18.49
C GLY A 505 -18.57 0.40 17.64
N GLN A 506 -18.93 -0.29 16.55
CA GLN A 506 -17.97 -0.76 15.56
C GLN A 506 -17.30 0.42 14.89
N LEU A 507 -15.97 0.33 14.73
CA LEU A 507 -15.16 1.33 14.07
C LEU A 507 -14.67 0.77 12.74
N LEU A 508 -14.91 1.53 11.68
CA LEU A 508 -14.45 1.26 10.34
C LEU A 508 -13.50 2.37 9.94
N TYR A 509 -12.33 2.03 9.39
CA TYR A 509 -11.31 3.02 9.06
C TYR A 509 -10.95 3.01 7.57
N ALA A 510 -10.72 4.21 7.03
CA ALA A 510 -10.12 4.45 5.72
C ALA A 510 -9.29 5.74 5.77
N GLN A 511 -8.41 5.95 4.79
CA GLN A 511 -7.65 7.18 4.65
C GLN A 511 -7.86 7.76 3.24
N SER A 512 -7.88 9.08 3.11
CA SER A 512 -7.96 9.71 1.80
C SER A 512 -6.62 9.61 1.06
N ALA A 513 -6.69 9.21 -0.21
CA ALA A 513 -5.50 9.16 -1.07
C ALA A 513 -5.02 10.58 -1.44
N THR A 514 -3.72 10.71 -1.76
CA THR A 514 -3.19 11.97 -2.32
C THR A 514 -3.71 12.25 -3.74
N GLY A 515 -4.05 11.19 -4.49
CA GLY A 515 -4.93 11.23 -5.68
C GLY A 515 -4.48 10.31 -6.82
N ASP A 516 -5.39 9.62 -7.52
CA ASP A 516 -5.20 8.95 -8.81
C ASP A 516 -6.54 8.55 -9.46
N ALA A 517 -6.52 7.81 -10.58
CA ALA A 517 -7.74 7.38 -11.29
C ALA A 517 -8.64 6.38 -10.53
N LEU A 518 -8.10 5.67 -9.52
CA LEU A 518 -8.82 4.69 -8.70
C LEU A 518 -9.40 5.41 -7.48
N TYR A 519 -8.71 6.42 -6.97
CA TYR A 519 -9.08 7.29 -5.85
C TYR A 519 -8.74 8.75 -6.16
N PRO A 520 -9.70 9.57 -6.65
CA PRO A 520 -9.47 11.00 -6.84
C PRO A 520 -8.93 11.65 -5.55
N ALA A 521 -8.12 12.70 -5.69
CA ALA A 521 -7.53 13.42 -4.56
C ALA A 521 -8.58 13.73 -3.47
N GLY A 522 -8.25 13.37 -2.22
CA GLY A 522 -9.12 13.54 -1.06
C GLY A 522 -10.24 12.49 -0.90
N LEU A 523 -10.26 11.42 -1.69
CA LEU A 523 -11.26 10.34 -1.57
C LEU A 523 -10.84 9.26 -0.56
N ALA A 524 -11.71 8.95 0.40
CA ALA A 524 -11.65 7.76 1.26
C ALA A 524 -12.88 6.87 1.01
N ALA A 525 -12.65 5.57 0.77
CA ALA A 525 -13.70 4.61 0.41
C ALA A 525 -13.91 3.53 1.48
N PHE A 526 -15.19 3.22 1.74
CA PHE A 526 -15.63 2.11 2.56
C PHE A 526 -16.53 1.20 1.71
N THR A 527 -16.17 -0.08 1.61
CA THR A 527 -16.83 -1.06 0.72
C THR A 527 -17.50 -2.15 1.56
N GLU A 528 -18.64 -2.67 1.10
CA GLU A 528 -19.42 -3.73 1.80
C GLU A 528 -19.77 -3.39 3.27
N VAL A 529 -20.03 -2.11 3.56
CA VAL A 529 -20.49 -1.61 4.86
C VAL A 529 -21.95 -1.98 5.10
N ASP A 530 -22.37 -2.16 6.36
CA ASP A 530 -23.79 -2.35 6.67
C ASP A 530 -24.63 -1.10 6.39
N ALA A 531 -25.89 -1.32 6.07
CA ALA A 531 -26.87 -0.24 6.09
C ALA A 531 -27.10 0.22 7.53
N GLY A 532 -27.35 1.51 7.71
CA GLY A 532 -27.57 2.07 9.03
C GLY A 532 -27.05 3.49 9.19
N THR A 533 -27.09 3.96 10.43
CA THR A 533 -26.63 5.30 10.80
C THR A 533 -25.22 5.23 11.36
N TYR A 534 -24.33 6.07 10.81
CA TYR A 534 -22.93 6.18 11.22
C TYR A 534 -22.60 7.61 11.61
N GLU A 535 -21.70 7.75 12.58
CA GLU A 535 -21.00 9.01 12.82
C GLU A 535 -19.67 8.99 12.06
N LEU A 536 -19.48 9.96 11.17
CA LEU A 536 -18.21 10.17 10.49
C LEU A 536 -17.31 11.02 11.39
N TYR A 537 -16.19 10.44 11.78
CA TYR A 537 -15.04 11.15 12.32
C TYR A 537 -14.02 11.31 11.21
N ALA A 538 -13.40 12.47 11.15
CA ALA A 538 -12.28 12.70 10.26
C ALA A 538 -11.23 13.51 11.02
N SER A 539 -10.04 12.93 11.14
CA SER A 539 -8.86 13.56 11.74
C SER A 539 -7.95 14.04 10.63
N GLY A 540 -7.29 15.19 10.83
CA GLY A 540 -6.35 15.73 9.85
C GLY A 540 -5.23 14.75 9.48
N PRO A 541 -4.47 15.03 8.41
CA PRO A 541 -3.40 14.15 7.92
C PRO A 541 -2.44 13.75 9.03
N ARG A 542 -2.21 12.43 9.20
CA ARG A 542 -0.99 11.99 9.87
C ARG A 542 0.16 12.31 8.93
N THR A 543 0.90 13.36 9.27
CA THR A 543 2.10 13.92 8.64
C THR A 543 1.86 15.12 7.69
N ALA A 544 2.40 16.27 8.11
CA ALA A 544 2.64 17.52 7.41
C ALA A 544 1.44 18.24 6.73
N VAL A 545 0.94 19.28 7.42
CA VAL A 545 0.03 20.34 6.92
C VAL A 545 -1.41 19.90 6.63
N ALA A 546 -2.25 19.88 7.67
CA ALA A 546 -3.61 20.45 7.68
C ALA A 546 -4.37 20.13 8.99
N GLY A 547 -4.63 21.15 9.81
CA GLY A 547 -5.13 21.05 11.19
C GLY A 547 -6.57 20.55 11.38
N GLY A 548 -6.77 19.23 11.36
CA GLY A 548 -8.02 18.61 11.85
C GLY A 548 -7.86 18.06 13.27
N GLU A 549 -8.56 18.64 14.25
CA GLU A 549 -8.65 18.12 15.63
C GLU A 549 -9.18 16.66 15.63
N PRO A 550 -8.41 15.68 16.10
CA PRO A 550 -8.90 14.32 16.22
C PRO A 550 -10.05 14.30 17.25
N GLN A 551 -11.21 13.77 16.83
CA GLN A 551 -12.44 13.50 17.62
C GLN A 551 -13.69 14.37 17.37
N LYS A 552 -13.69 15.29 16.40
CA LYS A 552 -14.94 15.95 15.99
C LYS A 552 -15.81 15.02 15.12
N VAL A 553 -17.10 14.87 15.48
CA VAL A 553 -18.11 14.28 14.58
C VAL A 553 -18.39 15.29 13.47
N TRP A 554 -18.10 14.89 12.23
CA TRP A 554 -18.28 15.73 11.05
C TRP A 554 -19.68 15.66 10.49
N ALA A 555 -20.22 14.45 10.41
CA ALA A 555 -21.54 14.21 9.86
C ALA A 555 -22.16 12.95 10.46
N THR A 556 -23.48 12.91 10.48
CA THR A 556 -24.25 11.69 10.66
C THR A 556 -24.68 11.21 9.28
N ILE A 557 -24.25 10.01 8.91
CA ILE A 557 -24.46 9.42 7.59
C ILE A 557 -25.52 8.32 7.73
N ASN A 558 -26.55 8.35 6.89
CA ASN A 558 -27.56 7.30 6.83
C ASN A 558 -27.40 6.55 5.51
N LEU A 559 -27.02 5.28 5.61
CA LEU A 559 -26.77 4.40 4.49
C LEU A 559 -27.94 3.44 4.32
N GLN A 560 -28.45 3.29 3.09
CA GLN A 560 -29.49 2.33 2.74
C GLN A 560 -28.90 1.09 2.07
N PRO A 561 -29.52 -0.10 2.19
CA PRO A 561 -28.99 -1.32 1.59
C PRO A 561 -28.70 -1.20 0.09
N GLY A 562 -27.50 -1.59 -0.33
CA GLY A 562 -27.08 -1.55 -1.73
C GLY A 562 -26.69 -0.16 -2.27
N ASP A 563 -26.65 0.87 -1.41
CA ASP A 563 -26.23 2.21 -1.79
C ASP A 563 -24.81 2.23 -2.40
N ARG A 564 -24.65 3.07 -3.42
CA ARG A 564 -23.35 3.52 -3.94
C ARG A 564 -23.34 5.03 -3.90
N THR A 565 -22.93 5.59 -2.77
CA THR A 565 -23.10 7.01 -2.46
C THR A 565 -21.76 7.69 -2.21
N GLY A 566 -21.71 8.97 -2.59
CA GLY A 566 -20.57 9.84 -2.35
C GLY A 566 -20.99 11.03 -1.51
N TYR A 567 -20.20 11.37 -0.51
CA TYR A 567 -20.37 12.58 0.30
C TYR A 567 -19.20 13.52 0.07
N LEU A 568 -19.51 14.79 -0.09
CA LEU A 568 -18.52 15.86 -0.08
C LEU A 568 -18.42 16.39 1.35
N VAL A 569 -17.21 16.40 1.92
CA VAL A 569 -16.98 16.82 3.30
C VAL A 569 -16.02 18.02 3.30
N PRO A 570 -16.54 19.26 3.42
CA PRO A 570 -15.71 20.45 3.42
C PRO A 570 -15.00 20.64 4.76
N PHE A 571 -13.73 21.01 4.74
CA PHE A 571 -12.92 21.34 5.91
C PHE A 571 -12.58 22.83 5.91
N ASP A 572 -12.75 23.46 7.08
CA ASP A 572 -12.19 24.80 7.31
C ASP A 572 -10.70 24.63 7.58
N LEU A 573 -9.91 24.81 6.52
CA LEU A 573 -8.47 24.73 6.56
C LEU A 573 -7.90 26.05 6.07
N GLN A 574 -7.02 26.64 6.88
CA GLN A 574 -6.19 27.74 6.41
C GLN A 574 -5.18 27.19 5.40
N LEU A 575 -5.37 27.57 4.14
CA LEU A 575 -4.41 27.31 3.09
C LEU A 575 -3.13 28.11 3.31
N PRO A 576 -1.99 27.63 2.79
CA PRO A 576 -0.84 28.48 2.58
C PRO A 576 -1.26 29.73 1.79
N GLU A 577 -0.93 30.91 2.30
CA GLU A 577 -1.07 32.15 1.53
C GLU A 577 0.07 32.23 0.53
N ASP A 578 -0.23 32.60 -0.71
CA ASP A 578 0.82 33.01 -1.63
C ASP A 578 1.25 34.45 -1.29
N PRO A 579 2.50 34.67 -0.85
CA PRO A 579 2.96 36.01 -0.47
C PRO A 579 3.17 36.95 -1.66
N ASN A 580 3.15 36.46 -2.91
CA ASN A 580 3.50 37.23 -4.10
C ASN A 580 2.29 37.71 -4.91
N GLU A 581 1.08 37.29 -4.55
CA GLU A 581 -0.13 37.62 -5.31
C GLU A 581 -0.51 39.12 -5.19
N PRO A 582 -0.98 39.79 -6.27
CA PRO A 582 -1.22 39.22 -7.59
C PRO A 582 0.04 39.16 -8.47
N ASN A 583 0.47 38.00 -8.96
CA ASN A 583 1.58 37.85 -9.90
C ASN A 583 1.31 36.84 -11.05
N ASN A 584 0.03 36.67 -11.38
CA ASN A 584 -0.46 35.62 -12.32
C ASN A 584 -0.24 35.92 -13.81
N ALA A 585 0.37 37.07 -14.13
CA ALA A 585 0.63 37.48 -15.50
C ALA A 585 1.95 38.28 -15.60
N PRO A 586 2.61 38.33 -16.76
CA PRO A 586 3.86 39.06 -16.93
C PRO A 586 3.78 40.55 -16.54
N GLY A 587 2.63 41.19 -16.71
CA GLY A 587 2.41 42.59 -16.32
C GLY A 587 2.18 42.81 -14.82
N GLN A 588 2.00 41.73 -14.05
CA GLN A 588 1.82 41.71 -12.60
C GLN A 588 3.03 41.10 -11.89
N ALA A 589 4.11 40.80 -12.63
CA ALA A 589 5.24 40.06 -12.11
C ALA A 589 5.87 40.74 -10.87
N SER A 590 6.05 39.96 -9.82
CA SER A 590 6.67 40.41 -8.57
C SER A 590 8.18 40.60 -8.78
N PRO A 591 8.78 41.71 -8.29
CA PRO A 591 10.20 41.93 -8.49
C PRO A 591 11.03 40.92 -7.69
N ILE A 592 11.94 40.23 -8.35
CA ILE A 592 12.96 39.41 -7.69
C ILE A 592 14.33 40.02 -7.93
N GLY A 593 15.02 40.37 -6.84
CA GLY A 593 16.35 40.94 -6.89
C GLY A 593 17.41 39.89 -7.26
N MET A 594 18.50 40.33 -7.88
CA MET A 594 19.67 39.46 -8.06
C MET A 594 20.19 39.01 -6.69
N GLY A 595 20.35 37.70 -6.52
CA GLY A 595 20.75 37.08 -5.27
C GLY A 595 19.65 36.92 -4.22
N ARG A 596 18.39 37.00 -4.67
CA ARG A 596 17.21 36.80 -3.84
C ARG A 596 16.52 35.48 -4.15
N PHE A 597 15.74 34.99 -3.19
CA PHE A 597 14.74 33.96 -3.42
C PHE A 597 13.39 34.39 -2.88
N GLU A 598 12.34 33.84 -3.49
CA GLU A 598 10.94 33.99 -3.09
C GLU A 598 10.35 32.61 -2.81
N THR A 599 9.26 32.58 -2.04
CA THR A 599 8.44 31.38 -1.83
C THR A 599 7.09 31.60 -2.47
N GLY A 600 6.51 30.60 -3.11
CA GLY A 600 5.17 30.68 -3.70
C GLY A 600 4.33 29.44 -3.45
N VAL A 601 3.06 29.55 -3.79
CA VAL A 601 2.03 28.51 -3.72
C VAL A 601 1.45 28.37 -5.12
N LEU A 602 1.29 27.15 -5.64
CA LEU A 602 0.76 26.94 -7.00
C LEU A 602 -0.60 26.23 -7.00
N PRO A 603 -1.71 26.95 -6.74
CA PRO A 603 -3.07 26.47 -6.97
C PRO A 603 -3.33 26.01 -8.42
N SER A 604 -4.51 25.45 -8.64
CA SER A 604 -4.90 24.96 -9.97
C SER A 604 -5.03 26.10 -10.98
N GLY A 605 -4.29 26.00 -12.09
CA GLY A 605 -4.30 27.01 -13.16
C GLY A 605 -3.44 28.24 -12.87
N ASP A 606 -2.70 28.23 -11.77
CA ASP A 606 -1.88 29.35 -11.35
C ASP A 606 -0.51 29.41 -12.07
N GLN A 607 0.02 30.62 -12.22
CA GLN A 607 1.32 30.90 -12.84
C GLN A 607 1.97 32.12 -12.20
N ASP A 608 2.96 31.89 -11.36
CA ASP A 608 3.71 32.98 -10.76
C ASP A 608 4.73 33.59 -11.73
N HIS A 609 4.69 34.91 -11.84
CA HIS A 609 5.64 35.67 -12.62
C HIS A 609 6.53 36.52 -11.71
N TYR A 610 7.83 36.48 -11.96
CA TYR A 610 8.82 37.31 -11.29
C TYR A 610 9.60 38.13 -12.32
N THR A 611 9.93 39.38 -12.01
CA THR A 611 10.64 40.28 -12.93
C THR A 611 11.99 40.69 -12.38
N PHE A 612 12.98 40.78 -13.26
CA PHE A 612 14.31 41.30 -12.94
C PHE A 612 14.91 42.03 -14.15
N SER A 613 15.97 42.79 -13.91
CA SER A 613 16.76 43.42 -14.97
C SER A 613 18.17 42.85 -15.00
N GLY A 614 18.71 42.68 -16.20
CA GLY A 614 20.06 42.18 -16.41
C GLY A 614 20.76 42.82 -17.59
N ALA A 615 22.09 42.70 -17.62
CA ALA A 615 22.94 43.21 -18.69
C ALA A 615 23.11 42.18 -19.81
N GLU A 616 23.39 42.66 -21.02
CA GLU A 616 23.74 41.78 -22.15
C GLU A 616 25.00 40.97 -21.81
N GLY A 617 24.95 39.65 -22.04
CA GLY A 617 26.05 38.73 -21.76
C GLY A 617 26.21 38.30 -20.30
N GLU A 618 25.39 38.84 -19.38
CA GLU A 618 25.35 38.38 -17.99
C GLU A 618 24.76 36.97 -17.92
N THR A 619 25.45 36.03 -17.26
CA THR A 619 24.90 34.67 -17.05
C THR A 619 24.19 34.57 -15.71
N VAL A 620 22.91 34.22 -15.79
CA VAL A 620 22.04 34.04 -14.62
C VAL A 620 21.70 32.58 -14.42
N PHE A 621 21.55 32.19 -13.15
CA PHE A 621 21.03 30.89 -12.74
C PHE A 621 19.73 31.10 -11.99
N ILE A 622 18.66 30.53 -12.52
CA ILE A 622 17.32 30.55 -11.93
C ILE A 622 17.01 29.13 -11.51
N ASN A 623 16.69 28.91 -10.24
CA ASN A 623 16.26 27.61 -9.75
C ASN A 623 14.87 27.72 -9.12
N ALA A 624 13.98 26.77 -9.40
CA ALA A 624 12.71 26.62 -8.71
C ALA A 624 12.60 25.21 -8.14
N GLN A 625 12.30 25.13 -6.83
CA GLN A 625 12.32 23.89 -6.07
C GLN A 625 10.99 23.67 -5.35
N LYS A 626 10.47 22.45 -5.43
CA LYS A 626 9.24 22.07 -4.74
C LYS A 626 9.48 21.90 -3.25
N VAL A 627 8.66 22.53 -2.41
CA VAL A 627 8.72 22.42 -0.94
C VAL A 627 7.68 21.43 -0.41
N SER A 628 6.47 21.42 -0.98
CA SER A 628 5.40 20.48 -0.65
C SER A 628 4.45 20.25 -1.82
N GLY A 629 3.58 19.25 -1.69
CA GLY A 629 2.57 18.92 -2.69
C GLY A 629 3.12 18.08 -3.84
N SER A 630 2.39 18.07 -4.95
CA SER A 630 2.68 17.24 -6.12
C SER A 630 2.99 18.06 -7.38
N ALA A 631 3.31 19.36 -7.30
CA ALA A 631 3.59 20.15 -8.51
C ALA A 631 4.80 19.65 -9.33
N ASN A 632 4.59 19.56 -10.65
CA ASN A 632 5.65 19.43 -11.66
C ASN A 632 6.13 20.83 -12.08
N LEU A 633 7.11 21.37 -11.38
CA LEU A 633 7.57 22.73 -11.66
C LEU A 633 8.16 22.85 -13.07
N LYS A 634 7.75 23.92 -13.74
CA LYS A 634 8.30 24.37 -15.02
C LYS A 634 8.68 25.83 -14.93
N LEU A 635 9.92 26.09 -15.32
CA LEU A 635 10.46 27.42 -15.48
C LEU A 635 10.44 27.85 -16.94
N THR A 636 10.06 29.09 -17.16
CA THR A 636 10.20 29.77 -18.45
C THR A 636 10.78 31.15 -18.24
N LEU A 637 11.92 31.45 -18.85
CA LEU A 637 12.45 32.80 -18.93
C LEU A 637 11.94 33.49 -20.20
N LEU A 638 11.40 34.69 -20.04
CA LEU A 638 10.80 35.49 -21.11
C LEU A 638 11.49 36.86 -21.18
N THR A 639 11.57 37.45 -22.37
CA THR A 639 11.86 38.89 -22.51
C THR A 639 10.65 39.72 -22.07
N ALA A 640 10.84 41.02 -21.82
CA ALA A 640 9.73 41.95 -21.55
C ALA A 640 8.62 41.95 -22.63
N GLY A 641 8.94 41.59 -23.87
CA GLY A 641 7.97 41.43 -24.97
C GLY A 641 7.25 40.08 -25.01
N GLY A 642 7.48 39.20 -24.02
CA GLY A 642 6.88 37.87 -23.94
C GLY A 642 7.52 36.79 -24.82
N THR A 643 8.70 37.05 -25.39
CA THR A 643 9.42 36.05 -26.18
C THR A 643 10.16 35.10 -25.25
N VAL A 644 9.99 33.78 -25.42
CA VAL A 644 10.69 32.77 -24.62
C VAL A 644 12.19 32.81 -24.94
N VAL A 645 13.00 32.99 -23.92
CA VAL A 645 14.48 32.93 -23.97
C VAL A 645 14.94 31.51 -23.68
N ALA A 646 14.42 30.91 -22.61
CA ALA A 646 14.75 29.56 -22.18
C ALA A 646 13.57 28.94 -21.42
N THR A 647 13.49 27.61 -21.41
CA THR A 647 12.51 26.87 -20.60
C THR A 647 13.12 25.57 -20.13
N ASN A 648 12.80 25.18 -18.90
CA ASN A 648 13.15 23.87 -18.37
C ASN A 648 12.03 23.37 -17.44
N SER A 649 11.87 22.06 -17.34
CA SER A 649 10.86 21.42 -16.49
C SER A 649 11.48 20.27 -15.72
N SER A 650 11.11 20.14 -14.44
CA SER A 650 11.54 19.06 -13.57
C SER A 650 10.96 17.71 -14.01
N TYR A 651 9.74 17.71 -14.56
CA TYR A 651 9.01 16.52 -15.03
C TYR A 651 9.76 15.73 -16.11
N ARG A 652 10.31 16.42 -17.12
CA ARG A 652 10.96 15.77 -18.26
C ARG A 652 12.30 15.13 -17.92
N GLN A 653 12.91 15.53 -16.80
CA GLN A 653 14.22 15.04 -16.37
C GLN A 653 14.15 14.15 -15.12
N GLY A 654 12.96 13.96 -14.54
CA GLY A 654 12.76 13.19 -13.31
C GLY A 654 13.43 13.83 -12.08
N ALA A 655 13.71 15.13 -12.14
CA ALA A 655 14.29 15.91 -11.04
C ALA A 655 13.17 16.54 -10.20
N THR A 656 13.48 16.98 -8.98
CA THR A 656 12.56 17.77 -8.15
C THR A 656 12.56 19.26 -8.48
N ASP A 657 13.58 19.69 -9.22
CA ASP A 657 13.91 21.09 -9.46
C ASP A 657 13.80 21.40 -10.95
N ALA A 658 13.32 22.60 -11.26
CA ALA A 658 13.44 23.19 -12.59
C ALA A 658 14.48 24.29 -12.52
N ALA A 659 15.55 24.19 -13.31
CA ALA A 659 16.62 25.18 -13.31
C ALA A 659 16.94 25.68 -14.73
N ILE A 660 17.26 26.97 -14.87
CA ILE A 660 17.70 27.59 -16.12
C ILE A 660 19.01 28.31 -15.88
N GLU A 661 20.00 28.00 -16.71
CA GLU A 661 21.23 28.78 -16.85
C GLU A 661 21.27 29.38 -18.24
N VAL A 662 21.45 30.71 -18.32
CA VAL A 662 21.44 31.39 -19.62
C VAL A 662 22.20 32.71 -19.57
N SER A 663 23.01 32.95 -20.60
CA SER A 663 23.57 34.28 -20.87
C SER A 663 22.51 35.16 -21.51
N LEU A 664 22.22 36.29 -20.88
CA LEU A 664 21.14 37.17 -21.31
C LEU A 664 21.44 37.77 -22.71
N PRO A 665 20.53 37.64 -23.68
CA PRO A 665 20.80 38.02 -25.08
C PRO A 665 20.84 39.53 -25.32
N SER A 666 20.31 40.34 -24.39
CA SER A 666 20.29 41.80 -24.48
C SER A 666 20.15 42.43 -23.09
N ALA A 667 20.57 43.68 -22.92
CA ALA A 667 20.28 44.41 -21.69
C ALA A 667 18.78 44.74 -21.63
N GLY A 668 18.14 44.53 -20.48
CA GLY A 668 16.73 44.85 -20.31
C GLY A 668 16.03 44.08 -19.19
N ASN A 669 14.70 44.14 -19.20
CA ASN A 669 13.84 43.45 -18.25
C ASN A 669 13.45 42.07 -18.77
N TYR A 670 13.43 41.11 -17.85
CA TYR A 670 13.09 39.72 -18.09
C TYR A 670 12.02 39.27 -17.09
N VAL A 671 11.22 38.30 -17.50
CA VAL A 671 10.18 37.69 -16.67
C VAL A 671 10.47 36.21 -16.51
N ILE A 672 10.62 35.76 -15.28
CA ILE A 672 10.64 34.37 -14.87
C ILE A 672 9.19 33.95 -14.66
N ARG A 673 8.75 32.89 -15.31
CA ARG A 673 7.46 32.27 -15.04
C ARG A 673 7.69 30.91 -14.40
N VAL A 674 7.09 30.71 -13.24
CA VAL A 674 6.98 29.43 -12.55
C VAL A 674 5.55 28.92 -12.75
N GLU A 675 5.40 27.70 -13.24
CA GLU A 675 4.10 27.05 -13.43
C GLU A 675 4.19 25.56 -13.10
N SER A 676 3.05 24.89 -12.95
CA SER A 676 2.99 23.43 -12.81
C SER A 676 2.53 22.76 -14.11
N GLU A 677 3.24 21.73 -14.59
CA GLU A 677 2.83 20.96 -15.79
C GLU A 677 1.70 19.95 -15.50
N ASN A 678 1.44 19.61 -14.24
CA ASN A 678 0.29 18.83 -13.80
C ASN A 678 -0.77 19.72 -13.13
N ALA A 679 -1.93 19.16 -12.80
CA ALA A 679 -3.01 19.91 -12.17
C ALA A 679 -2.54 20.51 -10.82
N GLY A 680 -2.37 21.84 -10.78
CA GLY A 680 -1.99 22.57 -9.57
C GLY A 680 -3.02 22.40 -8.45
N ASN A 681 -2.55 22.50 -7.20
CA ASN A 681 -3.36 22.48 -5.99
C ASN A 681 -2.70 23.38 -4.92
N PRO A 682 -3.45 23.99 -4.01
CA PRO A 682 -2.92 24.95 -3.03
C PRO A 682 -2.00 24.33 -1.94
N PHE A 683 -1.78 23.01 -1.95
CA PHE A 683 -0.75 22.35 -1.12
C PHE A 683 0.60 22.26 -1.84
N ASN A 684 0.64 22.64 -3.11
CA ASN A 684 1.87 22.79 -3.87
C ASN A 684 2.54 24.09 -3.44
N THR A 685 3.67 23.99 -2.75
CA THR A 685 4.50 25.14 -2.39
C THR A 685 5.89 24.97 -2.98
N TYR A 686 6.56 26.07 -3.27
CA TYR A 686 7.86 26.06 -3.89
C TYR A 686 8.71 27.27 -3.46
N THR A 687 10.01 27.20 -3.74
CA THR A 687 10.93 28.34 -3.72
C THR A 687 11.40 28.64 -5.13
N VAL A 688 11.65 29.91 -5.46
CA VAL A 688 12.35 30.32 -6.68
C VAL A 688 13.49 31.25 -6.32
N SER A 689 14.69 30.98 -6.82
CA SER A 689 15.89 31.76 -6.58
C SER A 689 16.47 32.30 -7.88
N LEU A 690 17.07 33.49 -7.80
CA LEU A 690 17.78 34.14 -8.89
C LEU A 690 19.19 34.49 -8.41
N THR A 691 20.22 33.93 -9.04
CA THR A 691 21.62 34.20 -8.71
C THR A 691 22.45 34.51 -9.96
N ARG A 692 23.59 35.18 -9.76
CA ARG A 692 24.63 35.30 -10.79
C ARG A 692 25.52 34.08 -10.78
N GLN A 693 25.74 33.49 -11.95
CA GLN A 693 26.79 32.49 -12.07
C GLN A 693 28.15 33.20 -12.02
N VAL A 694 29.03 32.75 -11.13
CA VAL A 694 30.43 33.17 -11.10
C VAL A 694 31.30 32.07 -11.72
N ALA A 695 32.42 32.47 -12.30
CA ALA A 695 33.33 31.53 -12.94
C ALA A 695 33.85 30.49 -11.94
N PHE A 696 33.95 29.25 -12.40
CA PHE A 696 34.56 28.16 -11.65
C PHE A 696 36.02 28.51 -11.32
N ASN A 697 36.32 28.73 -10.05
CA ASN A 697 37.66 29.03 -9.55
C ASN A 697 37.89 28.38 -8.18
N GLU A 698 37.46 27.13 -8.05
CA GLU A 698 37.81 26.30 -6.91
C GLU A 698 39.24 25.76 -7.08
N THR A 699 39.99 25.71 -5.99
CA THR A 699 41.33 25.11 -5.96
C THR A 699 41.42 24.15 -4.78
N GLU A 700 41.56 22.87 -5.08
CA GLU A 700 41.72 21.85 -4.05
C GLU A 700 43.06 21.95 -3.30
N PRO A 701 43.08 21.69 -1.97
CA PRO A 701 41.93 21.39 -1.11
C PRO A 701 41.16 22.65 -0.67
N ASN A 702 39.85 22.72 -0.92
CA ASN A 702 38.98 23.84 -0.52
C ASN A 702 38.40 23.65 0.91
N GLY A 703 39.28 23.38 1.87
CA GLY A 703 38.89 22.99 3.24
C GLY A 703 38.84 21.48 3.43
N SER A 704 38.44 21.04 4.63
CA SER A 704 38.23 19.61 4.93
C SER A 704 37.40 19.43 6.19
N ALA A 705 36.56 18.41 6.25
CA ALA A 705 35.92 17.95 7.48
C ALA A 705 35.85 16.41 7.52
N THR A 706 35.62 15.85 8.70
CA THR A 706 35.33 14.42 8.87
C THR A 706 33.82 14.21 8.89
N ILE A 707 33.30 13.38 7.99
CA ILE A 707 31.88 13.00 7.99
C ILE A 707 31.71 11.68 8.76
N SER A 708 30.91 11.68 9.83
CA SER A 708 30.60 10.49 10.63
C SER A 708 29.12 10.47 11.00
N GLY A 709 28.44 9.34 10.72
CA GLY A 709 27.02 9.18 11.01
C GLY A 709 26.14 10.26 10.37
N GLY A 710 26.49 10.76 9.18
CA GLY A 710 25.77 11.81 8.47
C GLY A 710 26.01 13.23 8.98
N ASN A 711 27.00 13.44 9.85
CA ASN A 711 27.34 14.76 10.37
C ASN A 711 28.78 15.11 10.05
N PHE A 712 29.01 16.39 9.76
CA PHE A 712 30.35 16.96 9.66
C PHE A 712 30.96 17.17 11.06
N SER A 713 32.27 16.95 11.18
CA SER A 713 33.07 17.14 12.40
C SER A 713 34.50 17.56 12.02
N ASN A 714 35.22 18.21 12.94
CA ASN A 714 36.59 18.71 12.69
C ASN A 714 36.70 19.64 11.47
N LEU A 715 35.76 20.56 11.30
CA LEU A 715 35.75 21.50 10.17
C LEU A 715 37.03 22.35 10.16
N ASN A 716 37.79 22.26 9.06
CA ASN A 716 38.94 23.11 8.79
C ASN A 716 38.56 24.18 7.75
N THR A 717 38.52 25.43 8.19
CA THR A 717 38.11 26.59 7.37
C THR A 717 39.28 27.37 6.78
N THR A 718 40.52 26.92 6.98
CA THR A 718 41.74 27.65 6.54
C THR A 718 41.81 27.78 5.02
N GLY A 719 41.33 26.78 4.30
CA GLY A 719 41.27 26.75 2.83
C GLY A 719 39.96 27.27 2.24
N ALA A 720 39.03 27.75 3.07
CA ALA A 720 37.68 28.05 2.61
C ALA A 720 37.65 29.19 1.56
N GLN A 721 37.04 28.90 0.42
CA GLN A 721 36.83 29.86 -0.67
C GLN A 721 35.71 30.86 -0.32
N ASP A 722 35.91 32.14 -0.64
CA ASP A 722 34.85 33.14 -0.48
C ASP A 722 33.74 32.94 -1.51
N LEU A 723 32.51 32.83 -1.03
CA LEU A 723 31.30 32.82 -1.84
C LEU A 723 30.42 34.00 -1.43
N GLN A 724 30.05 34.82 -2.42
CA GLN A 724 29.16 35.94 -2.15
C GLN A 724 27.71 35.45 -2.12
N VAL A 725 26.96 35.88 -1.09
CA VAL A 725 25.49 35.71 -1.10
C VAL A 725 24.95 36.38 -2.36
N GLY A 726 24.18 35.63 -3.12
CA GLY A 726 23.60 35.99 -4.39
C GLY A 726 24.31 35.46 -5.63
N THR A 727 25.31 34.61 -5.42
CA THR A 727 26.04 33.94 -6.50
C THR A 727 25.81 32.44 -6.48
N SER A 728 26.03 31.83 -7.64
CA SER A 728 26.15 30.39 -7.81
C SER A 728 27.46 30.04 -8.49
N LEU A 729 28.02 28.88 -8.15
CA LEU A 729 29.20 28.33 -8.81
C LEU A 729 29.00 26.83 -9.05
N ASP A 730 29.64 26.34 -10.11
CA ASP A 730 29.85 24.91 -10.29
C ASP A 730 31.09 24.48 -9.52
N ALA A 731 31.07 23.29 -8.94
CA ALA A 731 32.20 22.68 -8.24
C ALA A 731 32.12 21.16 -8.32
N SER A 732 33.11 20.45 -7.78
CA SER A 732 33.09 18.98 -7.81
C SER A 732 33.74 18.32 -6.61
N LEU A 733 32.99 17.44 -5.95
CA LEU A 733 33.51 16.60 -4.87
C LEU A 733 34.44 15.52 -5.46
N GLY A 734 35.68 15.50 -5.00
CA GLY A 734 36.68 14.48 -5.31
C GLY A 734 36.47 13.14 -4.60
N ALA A 735 37.40 12.21 -4.81
CA ALA A 735 37.41 10.93 -4.12
C ALA A 735 37.98 11.05 -2.68
N ASN A 736 37.54 10.18 -1.76
CA ASN A 736 38.00 10.04 -0.36
C ASN A 736 37.40 11.01 0.70
N ASN A 737 36.07 11.18 0.71
CA ASN A 737 35.37 12.06 1.66
C ASN A 737 35.79 13.52 1.52
N ASP A 738 35.81 14.01 0.28
CA ASP A 738 36.05 15.41 0.00
C ASP A 738 34.98 16.29 0.66
N VAL A 739 35.41 17.46 1.15
CA VAL A 739 34.53 18.43 1.79
C VAL A 739 34.97 19.82 1.39
N ASP A 740 34.13 20.46 0.60
CA ASP A 740 34.34 21.80 0.10
C ASP A 740 33.69 22.78 1.09
N VAL A 741 34.44 23.79 1.49
CA VAL A 741 34.03 24.75 2.51
C VAL A 741 34.04 26.15 1.93
N TYR A 742 32.87 26.76 1.87
CA TYR A 742 32.69 28.11 1.37
C TYR A 742 32.47 29.08 2.51
N ARG A 743 33.23 30.17 2.53
CA ARG A 743 33.06 31.26 3.48
C ARG A 743 32.06 32.26 2.93
N ILE A 744 30.99 32.50 3.70
CA ILE A 744 29.99 33.53 3.41
C ILE A 744 29.95 34.56 4.54
N SER A 745 29.47 35.76 4.24
CA SER A 745 29.17 36.78 5.25
C SER A 745 27.68 37.07 5.28
N GLY A 746 27.11 37.22 6.47
CA GLY A 746 25.69 37.51 6.62
C GLY A 746 25.36 38.30 7.89
N ASN A 747 24.15 38.84 7.92
CA ASN A 747 23.64 39.66 9.01
C ASN A 747 22.74 38.86 9.95
N ALA A 748 22.67 39.27 11.22
CA ALA A 748 21.71 38.69 12.17
C ALA A 748 20.29 38.82 11.64
N GLY A 749 19.51 37.74 11.69
CA GLY A 749 18.14 37.70 11.20
C GLY A 749 18.02 37.52 9.67
N GLN A 750 19.13 37.60 8.92
CA GLN A 750 19.11 37.36 7.49
C GLN A 750 18.74 35.90 7.21
N ARG A 751 17.66 35.69 6.45
CA ARG A 751 17.23 34.37 6.00
C ARG A 751 17.91 34.02 4.69
N LEU A 752 18.45 32.81 4.61
CA LEU A 752 19.19 32.30 3.46
C LEU A 752 18.57 30.99 2.95
N LEU A 753 18.56 30.86 1.62
CA LEU A 753 18.39 29.59 0.92
C LEU A 753 19.77 29.18 0.40
N VAL A 754 20.32 28.13 0.99
CA VAL A 754 21.57 27.50 0.54
C VAL A 754 21.17 26.21 -0.16
N ASP A 755 21.44 26.15 -1.45
CA ASP A 755 20.88 25.13 -2.30
C ASP A 755 21.95 24.49 -3.20
N LEU A 756 21.94 23.16 -3.25
CA LEU A 756 22.72 22.39 -4.19
C LEU A 756 21.82 22.00 -5.36
N ASN A 757 22.32 22.14 -6.58
CA ASN A 757 21.65 21.61 -7.77
C ASN A 757 22.61 20.67 -8.48
N VAL A 758 22.39 19.37 -8.35
CA VAL A 758 23.22 18.37 -9.02
C VAL A 758 22.74 18.14 -10.44
N ALA A 759 21.45 18.27 -10.75
CA ALA A 759 20.93 18.04 -12.10
C ALA A 759 21.63 18.89 -13.20
N SER A 760 22.08 20.09 -12.86
CA SER A 760 22.82 20.98 -13.75
C SER A 760 24.33 20.67 -13.86
N ALA A 761 24.90 19.84 -12.97
CA ALA A 761 26.35 19.68 -12.84
C ALA A 761 26.85 18.22 -12.64
N GLY A 762 26.07 17.27 -12.11
CA GLY A 762 26.46 15.88 -11.80
C GLY A 762 25.44 15.11 -10.96
N LYS A 763 25.83 14.01 -10.26
CA LYS A 763 24.93 13.26 -9.36
C LYS A 763 25.60 12.70 -8.08
N PRO A 764 26.33 13.52 -7.28
CA PRO A 764 26.78 13.08 -5.96
C PRO A 764 25.60 12.95 -4.97
N ASP A 765 25.70 12.01 -4.03
CA ASP A 765 24.85 11.94 -2.82
C ASP A 765 25.30 13.04 -1.85
N THR A 766 24.54 14.13 -1.76
CA THR A 766 25.04 15.40 -1.19
C THR A 766 24.70 15.55 0.29
N LEU A 767 25.65 16.06 1.07
CA LEU A 767 25.46 16.51 2.44
C LEU A 767 25.80 18.00 2.52
N LEU A 768 24.88 18.80 3.06
CA LEU A 768 25.04 20.24 3.19
C LEU A 768 24.93 20.65 4.66
N ALA A 769 25.85 21.49 5.12
CA ALA A 769 25.72 22.13 6.43
C ALA A 769 26.17 23.58 6.41
N VAL A 770 25.59 24.37 7.29
CA VAL A 770 26.02 25.73 7.59
C VAL A 770 26.55 25.78 9.02
N PHE A 771 27.72 26.37 9.20
CA PHE A 771 28.39 26.56 10.47
C PHE A 771 28.57 28.03 10.82
N ASP A 772 28.57 28.34 12.12
CA ASP A 772 28.99 29.65 12.63
C ASP A 772 30.52 29.82 12.61
N ALA A 773 31.00 31.02 12.94
CA ALA A 773 32.42 31.34 13.01
C ALA A 773 33.23 30.49 14.01
N ASN A 774 32.57 29.85 14.99
CA ASN A 774 33.19 28.99 15.98
C ASN A 774 33.20 27.51 15.56
N GLY A 775 32.63 27.18 14.40
CA GLY A 775 32.49 25.81 13.91
C GLY A 775 31.31 25.06 14.52
N ASN A 776 30.33 25.74 15.11
CA ASN A 776 29.06 25.12 15.53
C ASN A 776 28.12 24.98 14.34
N VAL A 777 27.46 23.83 14.21
CA VAL A 777 26.44 23.59 13.18
C VAL A 777 25.21 24.44 13.46
N ILE A 778 24.78 25.22 12.47
CA ILE A 778 23.53 26.00 12.48
C ILE A 778 22.40 25.19 11.86
N ALA A 779 22.66 24.61 10.70
CA ALA A 779 21.70 23.79 9.98
C ALA A 779 22.45 22.73 9.16
N LEU A 780 21.82 21.57 8.99
CA LEU A 780 22.36 20.45 8.23
C LEU A 780 21.21 19.73 7.53
N ASN A 781 21.41 19.41 6.25
CA ASN A 781 20.49 18.61 5.46
C ASN A 781 21.29 17.60 4.63
N ASP A 782 20.75 16.40 4.55
CA ASP A 782 21.32 15.23 3.87
C ASP A 782 20.30 14.69 2.87
N ASP A 783 19.78 15.58 2.01
CA ASP A 783 18.83 15.29 0.92
C ASP A 783 17.58 14.46 1.30
N ALA A 784 17.17 14.53 2.57
CA ALA A 784 16.18 13.63 3.18
C ALA A 784 14.77 13.62 2.57
N ASN A 785 14.49 14.43 1.54
CA ASN A 785 13.21 14.51 0.83
C ASN A 785 13.34 14.13 -0.66
N ASN A 786 14.41 13.43 -1.08
CA ASN A 786 14.75 13.16 -2.49
C ASN A 786 14.94 14.44 -3.33
N GLN A 787 15.27 15.54 -2.66
CA GLN A 787 15.68 16.81 -3.25
C GLN A 787 17.18 16.91 -3.03
N ASP A 788 17.90 17.57 -3.93
CA ASP A 788 19.29 17.94 -3.65
C ASP A 788 19.37 18.64 -2.28
N SER A 789 20.51 18.55 -1.57
CA SER A 789 20.59 19.09 -0.21
C SER A 789 20.37 20.60 -0.20
N THR A 790 19.22 21.02 0.32
CA THR A 790 18.83 22.43 0.47
C THR A 790 18.64 22.81 1.94
N LEU A 791 19.03 24.02 2.31
CA LEU A 791 18.83 24.59 3.64
C LEU A 791 18.17 25.96 3.55
N ASP A 792 17.01 26.08 4.19
CA ASP A 792 16.35 27.35 4.50
C ASP A 792 16.58 27.67 5.98
N LEU A 793 17.39 28.68 6.26
CA LEU A 793 17.80 29.03 7.62
C LEU A 793 17.83 30.53 7.86
N THR A 794 17.63 30.92 9.12
CA THR A 794 17.84 32.29 9.59
C THR A 794 19.15 32.38 10.34
N LEU A 795 20.02 33.31 9.94
CA LEU A 795 21.32 33.50 10.57
C LEU A 795 21.17 34.06 12.01
N PRO A 796 21.78 33.43 13.02
CA PRO A 796 21.60 33.81 14.42
C PRO A 796 22.32 35.12 14.82
N GLY A 797 23.30 35.57 14.03
CA GLY A 797 24.11 36.75 14.31
C GLY A 797 24.71 37.39 13.06
N THR A 798 25.30 38.59 13.19
CA THR A 798 26.07 39.19 12.09
C THR A 798 27.49 38.66 12.16
N GLY A 799 28.01 38.15 11.04
CA GLY A 799 29.37 37.67 10.99
C GLY A 799 29.66 36.73 9.83
N THR A 800 30.74 35.98 10.00
CA THR A 800 31.21 34.98 9.05
C THR A 800 30.56 33.64 9.33
N TYR A 801 30.15 32.97 8.27
CA TYR A 801 29.58 31.62 8.28
C TYR A 801 30.29 30.75 7.26
N TYR A 802 30.21 29.43 7.45
CA TYR A 802 30.83 28.46 6.55
C TYR A 802 29.80 27.48 6.05
N VAL A 803 29.67 27.37 4.73
CA VAL A 803 28.86 26.36 4.05
C VAL A 803 29.78 25.19 3.73
N ALA A 804 29.51 24.03 4.31
CA ALA A 804 30.23 22.80 3.99
C ALA A 804 29.38 21.94 3.06
N VAL A 805 29.95 21.59 1.92
CA VAL A 805 29.39 20.63 0.97
C VAL A 805 30.24 19.37 1.04
N GLY A 806 29.61 18.23 1.19
CA GLY A 806 30.29 16.94 1.22
C GLY A 806 29.44 15.87 0.59
N ALA A 807 29.99 14.66 0.54
CA ALA A 807 29.25 13.50 0.07
C ALA A 807 28.78 12.61 1.23
N TYR A 808 27.52 12.18 1.22
CA TYR A 808 27.02 11.24 2.22
C TYR A 808 27.59 9.83 1.95
N GLY A 809 28.69 9.51 2.63
CA GLY A 809 29.31 8.19 2.60
C GLY A 809 30.59 8.08 1.77
N ALA A 810 31.40 7.08 2.11
CA ALA A 810 32.72 6.90 1.52
C ALA A 810 32.65 6.57 0.03
N GLY A 811 33.12 7.49 -0.82
CA GLY A 811 33.38 7.27 -2.24
C GLY A 811 32.36 7.87 -3.23
N SER A 812 31.39 8.67 -2.79
CA SER A 812 30.58 9.48 -3.70
C SER A 812 31.37 10.72 -4.13
N SER A 813 31.49 10.93 -5.44
CA SER A 813 32.23 12.03 -6.09
C SER A 813 31.42 12.50 -7.29
N GLY A 814 31.44 13.79 -7.59
CA GLY A 814 30.69 14.32 -8.72
C GLY A 814 30.58 15.84 -8.68
N ALA A 815 30.23 16.42 -9.82
CA ALA A 815 30.01 17.85 -9.91
C ALA A 815 28.63 18.25 -9.34
N TYR A 816 28.58 19.45 -8.79
CA TYR A 816 27.41 20.05 -8.17
C TYR A 816 27.43 21.55 -8.46
N ARG A 817 26.26 22.19 -8.43
CA ARG A 817 26.17 23.65 -8.40
C ARG A 817 25.72 24.10 -7.03
N LEU A 818 26.50 24.94 -6.36
CA LEU A 818 26.11 25.57 -5.10
C LEU A 818 25.55 26.96 -5.39
N SER A 819 24.37 27.25 -4.84
CA SER A 819 23.77 28.58 -4.86
C SER A 819 23.45 29.05 -3.45
N VAL A 820 23.71 30.33 -3.18
CA VAL A 820 23.36 30.95 -1.90
C VAL A 820 22.55 32.20 -2.21
N ALA A 821 21.27 32.20 -1.84
CA ALA A 821 20.37 33.33 -2.01
C ALA A 821 19.85 33.82 -0.65
N SER A 822 19.45 35.09 -0.59
CA SER A 822 18.82 35.67 0.61
C SER A 822 17.34 35.93 0.41
N TYR A 823 16.55 35.85 1.48
CA TYR A 823 15.12 36.13 1.39
C TYR A 823 14.89 37.61 1.12
N ASN A 824 13.80 37.93 0.41
CA ASN A 824 13.44 39.31 0.17
C ASN A 824 12.76 39.90 1.42
N GLU A 825 13.49 40.68 2.20
CA GLU A 825 12.86 41.60 3.15
C GLU A 825 12.23 42.73 2.34
N ASN A 826 10.92 42.65 2.12
CA ASN A 826 10.16 43.87 1.88
C ASN A 826 10.45 44.78 3.07
N ALA A 827 11.18 45.88 2.83
CA ALA A 827 11.29 46.96 3.79
C ALA A 827 9.89 47.53 4.00
N GLN A 828 9.16 46.96 4.97
CA GLN A 828 8.03 47.60 5.62
C GLN A 828 8.63 48.65 6.58
N ASP A 829 9.03 49.78 6.01
CA ASP A 829 9.12 51.07 6.68
C ASP A 829 8.10 52.03 6.06
#